data_AF-A0A061BJ85-F1
#
_entry.id   AF-A0A061BJ85-F1
#
_cell.length_a   1.000
_cell.length_b   1.000
_cell.length_c   1.000
_cell.angle_alpha   90.00
_cell.angle_beta   90.00
_cell.angle_gamma   90.00
#
_symmetry.space_group_name_H-M   'P 1'
#
loop_
_entity.id
_entity.type
_entity.pdbx_description
1 polymer ?
#
loop_
_entity_poly.entity_id
_entity_poly.type
_entity_poly.pdbx_seq_one_letter_code
_entity_poly.pdbx_strand_id
1 'polypeptide(L)'
;MTSINHTNILCLVTLRFPSSTSCHCPDHVPPRELDKKFDKILNLKITSNNNPANILTNLCTGLEKFLGFDKDSKGYDGSGIVYSDLDRLCDGVMGFLSGVLGAVKNENEVTTYDTNKELNDILSNLQNSIGKGSSVFSSQITQVSQWLDRYEMYLGRKTGAVTSELSELKDNKIGDEFMKRVAGKGHEKLQKQLEDWTTVVGEIETQLNTIEKDKVNVLNKSLREQIKREMKDVRNALWLLKESAGKEDFKRQVKVVDGDLETQKTNVGSAINVSCDALQDTLHTVFSKVVVEIENLRAKKDEHFASLKYYLDTTYHEVQQLFGKFDEEYKIKISGNLYDIKTEIEKYVKYDSSAFLQTQFTIVKDNVASFATKVKSNLKSLRDDIKNAIKVHVKNVQEPFDRIKKEIGNDNNGAKTGMFEFMSELKREIIDLVDGLTNADANPVAGSALGKPTRKPIGTMQQIADNIKKWAETFSGTEEFGKRVKGWIENILKEDEYVKLKIKHYVQTVKGESGYNDYFDTTFIKTDSGEIEGAKITNIADVIKSQLGTDIDNAGKLVKRMIDPEDDERKGKIQHHMTAVEEGIRIFVSGLEAIYKKQVGGVTTSTAMYTLSDTIAGEITKKVKSKLNNKPPIHEHVLQAAVQAILHRLVGRASQAASDLDWLIGDRENQIKIGNVEEAIRKINDISDKLTTTPGNEITKALSFVKQEIDKLDAALNNGMTVNLQMISHESL
;
A
#
# COMPACT_ATOMS: atom_id res chain seq x y z
N MET A 1 13.47 -39.33 31.39
CA MET A 1 14.20 -38.92 32.61
C MET A 1 13.92 -37.43 32.86
N THR A 2 13.86 -37.04 34.14
CA THR A 2 13.51 -35.71 34.73
C THR A 2 12.05 -35.25 34.51
N SER A 3 11.08 -35.60 35.38
CA SER A 3 10.77 -35.10 36.74
C SER A 3 9.91 -33.84 36.73
N ILE A 4 8.59 -34.03 36.85
CA ILE A 4 7.60 -32.96 37.08
C ILE A 4 7.18 -33.02 38.56
N ASN A 5 7.49 -31.95 39.28
CA ASN A 5 7.10 -31.67 40.66
C ASN A 5 5.59 -31.38 40.73
N HIS A 6 4.84 -32.23 41.43
CA HIS A 6 3.55 -31.87 42.00
C HIS A 6 3.74 -31.44 43.46
N THR A 7 3.55 -30.16 43.74
CA THR A 7 3.39 -29.64 45.10
C THR A 7 1.98 -29.95 45.62
N ASN A 8 1.83 -31.09 46.29
CA ASN A 8 0.69 -31.37 47.16
C ASN A 8 0.98 -30.80 48.55
N ILE A 9 0.23 -29.77 48.93
CA ILE A 9 0.18 -29.26 50.30
C ILE A 9 -0.91 -30.05 51.01
N LEU A 10 -0.54 -31.17 51.65
CA LEU A 10 -1.29 -31.75 52.76
C LEU A 10 -0.27 -32.14 53.84
N CYS A 11 -0.47 -31.56 55.01
CA CYS A 11 0.38 -31.68 56.19
C CYS A 11 0.55 -33.16 56.59
N LEU A 12 1.79 -33.64 56.63
CA LEU A 12 2.16 -34.93 57.21
C LEU A 12 2.04 -34.84 58.74
N VAL A 13 0.93 -35.31 59.29
CA VAL A 13 0.91 -35.78 60.68
C VAL A 13 1.44 -37.21 60.67
N THR A 14 2.70 -37.39 61.05
CA THR A 14 3.26 -38.70 61.33
C THR A 14 2.61 -39.30 62.56
N LEU A 15 1.58 -40.12 62.37
CA LEU A 15 1.17 -41.10 63.36
C LEU A 15 2.23 -42.22 63.38
N ARG A 16 2.90 -42.38 64.52
CA ARG A 16 3.77 -43.54 64.77
C ARG A 16 2.91 -44.81 64.70
N PHE A 17 3.15 -45.64 63.70
CA PHE A 17 2.65 -47.02 63.70
C PHE A 17 3.43 -47.83 64.75
N PRO A 18 2.77 -48.49 65.71
CA PRO A 18 3.43 -49.53 66.49
C PRO A 18 3.83 -50.69 65.58
N SER A 19 4.90 -51.39 65.96
CA SER A 19 5.43 -52.55 65.25
C SER A 19 4.34 -53.58 64.97
N SER A 20 4.31 -54.05 63.71
CA SER A 20 3.56 -55.21 63.23
C SER A 20 3.53 -56.36 64.23
N THR A 21 2.47 -56.44 65.03
CA THR A 21 1.88 -57.72 65.40
C THR A 21 0.80 -57.96 64.37
N SER A 22 0.94 -59.06 63.61
CA SER A 22 -0.08 -59.51 62.69
C SER A 22 -1.45 -59.41 63.35
N CYS A 23 -2.37 -58.68 62.73
CA CYS A 23 -3.78 -58.80 63.04
C CYS A 23 -4.13 -60.24 62.64
N HIS A 24 -4.00 -61.18 63.59
CA HIS A 24 -4.73 -62.42 63.51
C HIS A 24 -6.19 -61.98 63.65
N CYS A 25 -6.84 -61.72 62.52
CA CYS A 25 -8.26 -61.93 62.44
C CYS A 25 -8.47 -63.34 63.02
N PRO A 26 -9.33 -63.54 64.04
CA PRO A 26 -9.78 -64.88 64.31
C PRO A 26 -10.46 -65.30 63.00
N ASP A 27 -9.78 -66.16 62.25
CA ASP A 27 -10.41 -66.96 61.21
C ASP A 27 -11.74 -67.43 61.79
N HIS A 28 -12.82 -67.29 61.02
CA HIS A 28 -14.13 -67.82 61.35
C HIS A 28 -13.94 -69.08 62.17
N VAL A 29 -14.30 -69.03 63.46
CA VAL A 29 -14.10 -70.15 64.37
C VAL A 29 -14.64 -71.38 63.64
N PRO A 30 -13.79 -72.34 63.23
CA PRO A 30 -14.25 -73.44 62.42
C PRO A 30 -15.40 -74.12 63.17
N PRO A 31 -16.44 -74.66 62.51
CA PRO A 31 -17.53 -75.32 63.22
C PRO A 31 -17.04 -76.30 64.31
N ARG A 32 -15.88 -76.95 64.10
CA ARG A 32 -15.17 -77.81 65.06
C ARG A 32 -14.66 -77.12 66.34
N GLU A 33 -14.29 -75.84 66.32
CA GLU A 33 -13.88 -75.09 67.51
C GLU A 33 -15.10 -74.57 68.29
N LEU A 34 -16.21 -74.29 67.60
CA LEU A 34 -17.52 -74.07 68.21
C LEU A 34 -18.01 -75.33 68.92
N ASP A 35 -17.88 -76.52 68.30
CA ASP A 35 -18.20 -77.81 68.92
C ASP A 35 -17.37 -78.05 70.19
N LYS A 36 -16.05 -77.77 70.18
CA LYS A 36 -15.21 -77.88 71.40
C LYS A 36 -15.61 -76.89 72.50
N LYS A 37 -16.03 -75.67 72.14
CA LYS A 37 -16.54 -74.68 73.11
C LYS A 37 -17.91 -75.10 73.66
N PHE A 38 -18.78 -75.71 72.85
CA PHE A 38 -20.04 -76.33 73.28
C PHE A 38 -19.81 -77.55 74.18
N ASP A 39 -18.82 -78.40 73.90
CA ASP A 39 -18.43 -79.53 74.75
C ASP A 39 -17.94 -79.07 76.13
N LYS A 40 -17.24 -77.93 76.20
CA LYS A 40 -16.86 -77.29 77.48
C LYS A 40 -18.07 -76.76 78.26
N ILE A 41 -19.11 -76.29 77.56
CA ILE A 41 -20.37 -75.85 78.18
C ILE A 41 -21.21 -77.07 78.63
N LEU A 42 -21.16 -78.19 77.90
CA LEU A 42 -21.83 -79.45 78.28
C LEU A 42 -21.22 -80.14 79.51
N ASN A 43 -19.99 -79.81 79.89
CA ASN A 43 -19.37 -80.31 81.13
C ASN A 43 -19.97 -79.72 82.43
N LEU A 44 -20.98 -78.85 82.31
CA LEU A 44 -21.83 -78.44 83.42
C LEU A 44 -22.85 -79.55 83.70
N LYS A 45 -22.46 -80.59 84.45
CA LYS A 45 -23.35 -81.70 84.85
C LYS A 45 -24.66 -81.17 85.47
N ILE A 46 -25.75 -81.21 84.71
CA ILE A 46 -27.10 -81.02 85.23
C ILE A 46 -27.58 -82.37 85.74
N THR A 47 -27.41 -82.63 87.03
CA THR A 47 -28.05 -83.77 87.71
C THR A 47 -29.47 -83.41 88.13
N SER A 48 -30.38 -84.39 88.20
CA SER A 48 -31.79 -84.22 88.63
C SER A 48 -31.99 -83.69 90.07
N ASN A 49 -30.89 -83.39 90.78
CA ASN A 49 -30.84 -82.83 92.15
C ASN A 49 -30.39 -81.35 92.20
N ASN A 50 -30.32 -80.64 91.08
CA ASN A 50 -29.84 -79.25 91.06
C ASN A 50 -30.93 -78.24 91.46
N ASN A 51 -30.63 -77.38 92.44
CA ASN A 51 -31.43 -76.19 92.76
C ASN A 51 -31.56 -75.28 91.52
N PRO A 52 -32.76 -74.76 91.19
CA PRO A 52 -32.99 -73.82 90.09
C PRO A 52 -31.97 -72.68 89.98
N ALA A 53 -31.47 -72.17 91.10
CA ALA A 53 -30.47 -71.10 91.14
C ALA A 53 -29.14 -71.48 90.46
N ASN A 54 -28.65 -72.70 90.66
CA ASN A 54 -27.37 -73.14 90.07
C ASN A 54 -27.51 -73.36 88.55
N ILE A 55 -28.68 -73.79 88.10
CA ILE A 55 -28.96 -73.92 86.66
C ILE A 55 -28.96 -72.53 86.02
N LEU A 56 -29.62 -71.55 86.65
CA LEU A 56 -29.62 -70.15 86.18
C LEU A 56 -28.21 -69.56 86.17
N THR A 57 -27.42 -69.71 87.22
CA THR A 57 -26.03 -69.19 87.26
C THR A 57 -25.16 -69.81 86.17
N ASN A 58 -25.24 -71.12 85.97
CA ASN A 58 -24.47 -71.81 84.94
C ASN A 58 -24.92 -71.44 83.51
N LEU A 59 -26.21 -71.24 83.29
CA LEU A 59 -26.75 -70.69 82.04
C LEU A 59 -26.27 -69.27 81.80
N CYS A 60 -26.35 -68.39 82.81
CA CYS A 60 -25.90 -67.00 82.69
C CYS A 60 -24.40 -66.91 82.41
N THR A 61 -23.55 -67.63 83.17
CA THR A 61 -22.10 -67.64 82.94
C THR A 61 -21.74 -68.32 81.61
N GLY A 62 -22.49 -69.35 81.21
CA GLY A 62 -22.38 -69.95 79.89
C GLY A 62 -22.71 -68.95 78.77
N LEU A 63 -23.80 -68.18 78.94
CA LEU A 63 -24.21 -67.11 78.01
C LEU A 63 -23.19 -65.97 77.97
N GLU A 64 -22.71 -65.49 79.11
CA GLU A 64 -21.70 -64.43 79.21
C GLU A 64 -20.43 -64.82 78.44
N LYS A 65 -19.90 -66.04 78.66
CA LYS A 65 -18.74 -66.54 77.91
C LYS A 65 -19.04 -66.81 76.45
N PHE A 66 -20.24 -67.30 76.14
CA PHE A 66 -20.68 -67.52 74.75
C PHE A 66 -20.77 -66.20 73.98
N LEU A 67 -21.24 -65.14 74.64
CA LEU A 67 -21.34 -63.79 74.10
C LEU A 67 -20.01 -63.01 74.21
N GLY A 68 -18.99 -63.49 74.92
CA GLY A 68 -17.72 -62.77 75.08
C GLY A 68 -17.86 -61.56 75.98
N PHE A 69 -18.75 -61.64 76.97
CA PHE A 69 -18.89 -60.65 78.02
C PHE A 69 -17.77 -60.82 79.02
N ASP A 70 -16.97 -59.76 79.17
CA ASP A 70 -15.94 -59.65 80.19
C ASP A 70 -16.52 -58.87 81.38
N LYS A 71 -16.57 -59.57 82.51
CA LYS A 71 -17.14 -59.07 83.76
C LYS A 71 -16.31 -57.93 84.37
N ASP A 72 -15.01 -57.87 84.10
CA ASP A 72 -14.11 -56.89 84.67
C ASP A 72 -14.20 -55.56 83.92
N SER A 73 -14.23 -55.60 82.58
CA SER A 73 -14.49 -54.42 81.75
C SER A 73 -15.97 -54.01 81.72
N LYS A 74 -16.89 -54.86 82.20
CA LYS A 74 -18.35 -54.73 82.06
C LYS A 74 -18.77 -54.50 80.61
N GLY A 75 -17.99 -55.04 79.67
CA GLY A 75 -18.15 -54.89 78.24
C GLY A 75 -17.94 -56.22 77.52
N TYR A 76 -18.00 -56.20 76.19
CA TYR A 76 -17.70 -57.39 75.39
C TYR A 76 -16.26 -57.31 74.88
N ASP A 77 -15.46 -58.32 75.15
CA ASP A 77 -14.03 -58.38 74.84
C ASP A 77 -13.72 -58.95 73.44
N GLY A 78 -14.77 -59.32 72.69
CA GLY A 78 -14.66 -59.91 71.35
C GLY A 78 -14.27 -61.40 71.32
N SER A 79 -14.19 -62.08 72.48
CA SER A 79 -13.82 -63.50 72.58
C SER A 79 -14.98 -64.49 72.37
N GLY A 80 -16.22 -63.99 72.36
CA GLY A 80 -17.45 -64.76 72.10
C GLY A 80 -18.07 -64.48 70.74
N ILE A 81 -19.35 -64.85 70.56
CA ILE A 81 -20.09 -64.66 69.28
C ILE A 81 -20.49 -63.21 69.00
N VAL A 82 -20.17 -62.28 69.90
CA VAL A 82 -20.56 -60.88 69.75
C VAL A 82 -19.66 -60.19 68.73
N TYR A 83 -20.33 -59.48 67.82
CA TYR A 83 -19.82 -58.65 66.72
C TYR A 83 -18.44 -58.02 66.99
N SER A 84 -17.42 -58.41 66.20
CA SER A 84 -16.03 -57.97 66.42
C SER A 84 -15.87 -56.47 66.20
N ASP A 85 -14.86 -55.86 66.82
CA ASP A 85 -14.58 -54.43 66.61
C ASP A 85 -14.25 -54.10 65.15
N LEU A 86 -13.68 -55.05 64.39
CA LEU A 86 -13.47 -54.93 62.95
C LEU A 86 -14.80 -54.90 62.19
N ASP A 87 -15.76 -55.75 62.55
CA ASP A 87 -17.10 -55.76 61.95
C ASP A 87 -17.86 -54.47 62.27
N ARG A 88 -17.74 -53.95 63.52
CA ARG A 88 -18.31 -52.65 63.92
C ARG A 88 -17.72 -51.49 63.12
N LEU A 89 -16.41 -51.52 62.85
CA LEU A 89 -15.76 -50.52 62.00
C LEU A 89 -16.24 -50.62 60.54
N CYS A 90 -16.36 -51.84 60.00
CA CYS A 90 -16.89 -52.06 58.65
C CYS A 90 -18.31 -51.50 58.51
N ASP A 91 -19.18 -51.77 59.49
CA ASP A 91 -20.54 -51.22 59.55
C ASP A 91 -20.52 -49.69 59.65
N GLY A 92 -19.63 -49.14 60.48
CA GLY A 92 -19.44 -47.70 60.62
C GLY A 92 -19.05 -47.03 59.30
N VAL A 93 -18.12 -47.63 58.55
CA VAL A 93 -17.70 -47.12 57.23
C VAL A 93 -18.80 -47.26 56.18
N MET A 94 -19.49 -48.41 56.11
CA MET A 94 -20.61 -48.58 55.18
C MET A 94 -21.78 -47.63 55.50
N GLY A 95 -22.08 -47.45 56.79
CA GLY A 95 -23.07 -46.48 57.26
C GLY A 95 -22.68 -45.04 56.93
N PHE A 96 -21.41 -44.68 57.12
CA PHE A 96 -20.87 -43.38 56.72
C PHE A 96 -21.01 -43.14 55.21
N LEU A 97 -20.55 -44.08 54.37
CA LEU A 97 -20.63 -43.96 52.92
C LEU A 97 -22.09 -43.92 52.44
N SER A 98 -22.97 -44.75 53.01
CA SER A 98 -24.40 -44.71 52.71
C SER A 98 -25.01 -43.36 53.10
N GLY A 99 -24.61 -42.77 54.22
CA GLY A 99 -25.07 -41.47 54.68
C GLY A 99 -24.61 -40.34 53.76
N VAL A 100 -23.31 -40.29 53.44
CA VAL A 100 -22.72 -39.24 52.59
C VAL A 100 -23.28 -39.30 51.16
N LEU A 101 -23.22 -40.47 50.52
CA LEU A 101 -23.75 -40.65 49.17
C LEU A 101 -25.27 -40.47 49.13
N GLY A 102 -25.97 -40.89 50.19
CA GLY A 102 -27.41 -40.72 50.33
C GLY A 102 -27.83 -39.26 50.43
N ALA A 103 -27.01 -38.41 51.07
CA ALA A 103 -27.27 -36.98 51.20
C ALA A 103 -27.17 -36.25 49.86
N VAL A 104 -26.25 -36.66 48.98
CA VAL A 104 -25.99 -35.98 47.70
C VAL A 104 -26.68 -36.59 46.48
N LYS A 105 -27.31 -37.76 46.61
CA LYS A 105 -27.84 -38.54 45.46
C LYS A 105 -28.84 -37.80 44.57
N ASN A 106 -29.55 -36.82 45.13
CA ASN A 106 -30.56 -36.03 44.42
C ASN A 106 -30.00 -34.67 43.96
N GLU A 107 -28.76 -34.34 44.30
CA GLU A 107 -28.13 -33.10 43.87
C GLU A 107 -27.88 -33.13 42.37
N ASN A 108 -27.95 -31.96 41.74
CA ASN A 108 -27.85 -31.86 40.29
C ASN A 108 -26.45 -32.28 39.80
N GLU A 109 -25.43 -32.00 40.59
CA GLU A 109 -24.04 -32.39 40.35
C GLU A 109 -23.91 -33.90 40.24
N VAL A 110 -24.66 -34.68 41.04
CA VAL A 110 -24.61 -36.13 41.05
C VAL A 110 -25.51 -36.72 39.95
N THR A 111 -26.76 -36.31 39.91
CA THR A 111 -27.78 -36.83 38.97
C THR A 111 -27.45 -36.60 37.50
N THR A 112 -26.67 -35.56 37.17
CA THR A 112 -26.27 -35.27 35.78
C THR A 112 -25.29 -36.31 35.21
N TYR A 113 -24.48 -36.94 36.06
CA TYR A 113 -23.43 -37.87 35.64
C TYR A 113 -23.69 -39.32 36.08
N ASP A 114 -24.62 -39.55 37.00
CA ASP A 114 -25.14 -40.89 37.37
C ASP A 114 -26.16 -41.41 36.33
N THR A 115 -25.69 -41.59 35.10
CA THR A 115 -26.55 -41.86 33.93
C THR A 115 -27.38 -43.14 34.00
N ASN A 116 -26.94 -44.14 34.75
CA ASN A 116 -27.66 -45.41 34.93
C ASN A 116 -28.46 -45.49 36.24
N LYS A 117 -28.48 -44.42 37.05
CA LYS A 117 -29.09 -44.40 38.41
C LYS A 117 -28.55 -45.47 39.34
N GLU A 118 -27.32 -45.93 39.09
CA GLU A 118 -26.63 -47.00 39.81
C GLU A 118 -26.38 -46.64 41.29
N LEU A 119 -26.34 -45.34 41.60
CA LEU A 119 -26.14 -44.89 42.97
C LEU A 119 -27.24 -45.41 43.91
N ASN A 120 -28.49 -45.53 43.45
CA ASN A 120 -29.58 -46.03 44.29
C ASN A 120 -29.40 -47.51 44.65
N ASP A 121 -28.89 -48.31 43.71
CA ASP A 121 -28.61 -49.72 43.93
C ASP A 121 -27.43 -49.89 44.90
N ILE A 122 -26.39 -49.08 44.74
CA ILE A 122 -25.22 -49.06 45.63
C ILE A 122 -25.60 -48.65 47.04
N LEU A 123 -26.44 -47.62 47.20
CA LEU A 123 -26.96 -47.20 48.50
C LEU A 123 -27.77 -48.32 49.18
N SER A 124 -28.62 -49.00 48.41
CA SER A 124 -29.42 -50.12 48.91
C SER A 124 -28.52 -51.29 49.33
N ASN A 125 -27.49 -51.60 48.55
CA ASN A 125 -26.54 -52.66 48.85
C ASN A 125 -25.68 -52.36 50.09
N LEU A 126 -25.25 -51.11 50.27
CA LEU A 126 -24.55 -50.65 51.48
C LEU A 126 -25.42 -50.81 52.72
N GLN A 127 -26.66 -50.30 52.70
CA GLN A 127 -27.60 -50.40 53.83
C GLN A 127 -27.91 -51.85 54.20
N ASN A 128 -28.14 -52.70 53.19
CA ASN A 128 -28.42 -54.12 53.39
C ASN A 128 -27.19 -54.91 53.84
N SER A 129 -25.99 -54.34 53.79
CA SER A 129 -24.74 -55.01 54.19
C SER A 129 -24.30 -54.68 55.62
N ILE A 130 -24.91 -53.68 56.25
CA ILE A 130 -24.71 -53.36 57.67
C ILE A 130 -25.19 -54.54 58.51
N GLY A 131 -24.39 -54.97 59.50
CA GLY A 131 -24.74 -56.10 60.37
C GLY A 131 -24.36 -57.48 59.81
N LYS A 132 -23.76 -57.55 58.62
CA LYS A 132 -23.38 -58.82 57.95
C LYS A 132 -21.89 -59.18 58.11
N GLY A 133 -21.12 -58.40 58.86
CA GLY A 133 -19.71 -58.61 59.11
C GLY A 133 -18.77 -58.24 57.96
N SER A 134 -17.48 -58.36 58.21
CA SER A 134 -16.37 -57.95 57.33
C SER A 134 -16.29 -58.69 55.99
N SER A 135 -16.89 -59.87 55.87
CA SER A 135 -16.88 -60.68 54.63
C SER A 135 -17.58 -60.00 53.45
N VAL A 136 -18.55 -59.10 53.69
CA VAL A 136 -19.24 -58.35 52.62
C VAL A 136 -18.64 -56.97 52.36
N PHE A 137 -17.81 -56.47 53.28
CA PHE A 137 -17.28 -55.10 53.28
C PHE A 137 -16.50 -54.78 51.99
N SER A 138 -15.51 -55.62 51.64
CA SER A 138 -14.68 -55.39 50.46
C SER A 138 -15.50 -55.26 49.18
N SER A 139 -16.54 -56.07 49.02
CA SER A 139 -17.40 -56.04 47.83
C SER A 139 -18.20 -54.74 47.72
N GLN A 140 -18.71 -54.20 48.83
CA GLN A 140 -19.44 -52.93 48.83
C GLN A 140 -18.53 -51.74 48.55
N ILE A 141 -17.33 -51.72 49.14
CA ILE A 141 -16.33 -50.68 48.85
C ILE A 141 -15.91 -50.72 47.38
N THR A 142 -15.71 -51.92 46.82
CA THR A 142 -15.42 -52.06 45.38
C THR A 142 -16.54 -51.49 44.52
N GLN A 143 -17.82 -51.73 44.84
CA GLN A 143 -18.94 -51.15 44.10
C GLN A 143 -18.97 -49.61 44.16
N VAL A 144 -18.72 -49.03 45.34
CA VAL A 144 -18.62 -47.56 45.50
C VAL A 144 -17.47 -46.99 44.67
N SER A 145 -16.29 -47.62 44.73
CA SER A 145 -15.12 -47.21 43.95
C SER A 145 -15.41 -47.23 42.44
N GLN A 146 -16.00 -48.33 41.95
CA GLN A 146 -16.32 -48.46 40.53
C GLN A 146 -17.34 -47.43 40.04
N TRP A 147 -18.29 -47.05 40.90
CA TRP A 147 -19.24 -45.98 40.57
C TRP A 147 -18.57 -44.61 40.54
N LEU A 148 -17.69 -44.31 41.50
CA LEU A 148 -16.90 -43.07 41.48
C LEU A 148 -16.05 -42.97 40.20
N ASP A 149 -15.40 -44.07 39.80
CA ASP A 149 -14.60 -44.11 38.56
C ASP A 149 -15.47 -43.80 37.32
N ARG A 150 -16.67 -44.38 37.24
CA ARG A 150 -17.61 -44.11 36.14
C ARG A 150 -18.10 -42.66 36.16
N TYR A 151 -18.48 -42.17 37.34
CA TYR A 151 -18.92 -40.79 37.54
C TYR A 151 -17.86 -39.80 37.06
N GLU A 152 -16.61 -39.97 37.50
CA GLU A 152 -15.48 -39.13 37.10
C GLU A 152 -15.23 -39.20 35.59
N MET A 153 -15.30 -40.40 35.00
CA MET A 153 -15.19 -40.57 33.55
C MET A 153 -16.28 -39.79 32.79
N TYR A 154 -17.54 -39.86 33.20
CA TYR A 154 -18.63 -39.13 32.53
C TYR A 154 -18.52 -37.62 32.70
N LEU A 155 -18.17 -37.15 33.90
CA LEU A 155 -17.88 -35.74 34.16
C LEU A 155 -16.74 -35.26 33.26
N GLY A 156 -15.60 -35.96 33.26
CA GLY A 156 -14.42 -35.64 32.45
C GLY A 156 -14.69 -35.66 30.95
N ARG A 157 -15.49 -36.61 30.46
CA ARG A 157 -15.91 -36.64 29.04
C ARG A 157 -16.74 -35.43 28.65
N LYS A 158 -17.72 -35.06 29.47
CA LYS A 158 -18.60 -33.92 29.17
C LYS A 158 -17.88 -32.57 29.29
N THR A 159 -17.07 -32.37 30.32
CA THR A 159 -16.27 -31.14 30.48
C THR A 159 -15.19 -31.06 29.41
N GLY A 160 -14.51 -32.17 29.12
CA GLY A 160 -13.52 -32.26 28.04
C GLY A 160 -14.09 -31.97 26.66
N ALA A 161 -15.33 -32.37 26.38
CA ALA A 161 -16.01 -32.03 25.12
C ALA A 161 -16.22 -30.51 24.97
N VAL A 162 -16.56 -29.79 26.04
CA VAL A 162 -16.66 -28.31 25.99
C VAL A 162 -15.30 -27.69 25.72
N THR A 163 -14.25 -28.12 26.44
CA THR A 163 -12.89 -27.62 26.24
C THR A 163 -12.39 -27.88 24.82
N SER A 164 -12.63 -29.07 24.28
CA SER A 164 -12.20 -29.44 22.93
C SER A 164 -12.86 -28.57 21.86
N GLU A 165 -14.17 -28.38 21.94
CA GLU A 165 -14.94 -27.65 20.92
C GLU A 165 -14.67 -26.13 20.98
N LEU A 166 -14.46 -25.58 22.18
CA LEU A 166 -14.01 -24.19 22.33
C LEU A 166 -12.58 -23.99 21.81
N SER A 167 -11.69 -24.97 22.01
CA SER A 167 -10.33 -24.92 21.48
C SER A 167 -10.32 -25.01 19.95
N GLU A 168 -11.15 -25.89 19.39
CA GLU A 168 -11.34 -26.00 17.93
C GLU A 168 -11.86 -24.69 17.33
N LEU A 169 -12.86 -24.07 17.95
CA LEU A 169 -13.38 -22.76 17.54
C LEU A 169 -12.29 -21.70 17.57
N LYS A 170 -11.51 -21.63 18.67
CA LYS A 170 -10.48 -20.60 18.85
C LYS A 170 -9.32 -20.78 17.88
N ASP A 171 -8.70 -21.96 17.86
CA ASP A 171 -7.40 -22.15 17.23
C ASP A 171 -7.54 -22.48 15.74
N ASN A 172 -8.49 -23.33 15.34
CA ASN A 172 -8.63 -23.78 13.95
C ASN A 172 -9.65 -22.96 13.16
N LYS A 173 -10.82 -22.66 13.76
CA LYS A 173 -11.87 -21.93 13.04
C LYS A 173 -11.56 -20.43 12.99
N ILE A 174 -11.50 -19.76 14.14
CA ILE A 174 -11.16 -18.34 14.22
C ILE A 174 -9.70 -18.13 13.85
N GLY A 175 -8.77 -18.85 14.49
CA GLY A 175 -7.33 -18.64 14.32
C GLY A 175 -6.79 -18.92 12.92
N ASP A 176 -7.49 -19.72 12.10
CA ASP A 176 -7.03 -20.11 10.77
C ASP A 176 -8.08 -19.94 9.67
N GLU A 177 -9.11 -20.77 9.62
CA GLU A 177 -10.06 -20.87 8.51
C GLU A 177 -10.76 -19.53 8.21
N PHE A 178 -11.34 -18.93 9.24
CA PHE A 178 -12.08 -17.68 9.13
C PHE A 178 -11.16 -16.50 8.84
N MET A 179 -10.02 -16.41 9.52
CA MET A 179 -9.06 -15.32 9.31
C MET A 179 -8.44 -15.36 7.93
N LYS A 180 -8.16 -16.53 7.35
CA LYS A 180 -7.68 -16.66 5.96
C LYS A 180 -8.66 -16.12 4.92
N ARG A 181 -9.97 -16.21 5.17
CA ARG A 181 -10.99 -15.70 4.25
C ARG A 181 -11.08 -14.18 4.20
N VAL A 182 -10.68 -13.50 5.27
CA VAL A 182 -10.80 -12.04 5.41
C VAL A 182 -9.44 -11.33 5.37
N ALA A 183 -8.35 -12.00 5.73
CA ALA A 183 -7.00 -11.45 5.66
C ALA A 183 -6.50 -11.38 4.21
N GLY A 184 -5.66 -10.39 3.90
CA GLY A 184 -5.02 -10.24 2.58
C GLY A 184 -5.92 -9.71 1.46
N LYS A 185 -7.20 -9.42 1.75
CA LYS A 185 -8.18 -8.89 0.78
C LYS A 185 -8.18 -7.37 0.64
N GLY A 186 -7.12 -6.68 1.06
CA GLY A 186 -7.03 -5.22 0.97
C GLY A 186 -7.08 -4.65 -0.45
N HIS A 187 -6.88 -5.49 -1.47
CA HIS A 187 -7.00 -5.14 -2.89
C HIS A 187 -8.41 -5.26 -3.45
N GLU A 188 -9.32 -5.93 -2.73
CA GLU A 188 -10.72 -6.08 -3.10
C GLU A 188 -11.52 -4.84 -2.71
N LYS A 189 -12.68 -4.64 -3.35
CA LYS A 189 -13.63 -3.58 -2.97
C LYS A 189 -13.99 -3.68 -1.49
N LEU A 190 -14.09 -2.55 -0.81
CA LEU A 190 -14.45 -2.50 0.60
C LEU A 190 -15.82 -3.15 0.85
N GLN A 191 -16.75 -3.07 -0.10
CA GLN A 191 -18.02 -3.81 -0.05
C GLN A 191 -17.83 -5.31 0.07
N LYS A 192 -16.89 -5.87 -0.72
CA LYS A 192 -16.63 -7.30 -0.72
C LYS A 192 -15.97 -7.73 0.57
N GLN A 193 -15.03 -6.93 1.07
CA GLN A 193 -14.41 -7.15 2.37
C GLN A 193 -15.45 -7.13 3.50
N LEU A 194 -16.39 -6.18 3.48
CA LEU A 194 -17.47 -6.08 4.46
C LEU A 194 -18.43 -7.28 4.42
N GLU A 195 -18.79 -7.74 3.22
CA GLU A 195 -19.63 -8.92 3.02
C GLU A 195 -18.96 -10.18 3.60
N ASP A 196 -17.66 -10.37 3.32
CA ASP A 196 -16.89 -11.51 3.80
C ASP A 196 -16.77 -11.50 5.33
N TRP A 197 -16.51 -10.32 5.93
CA TRP A 197 -16.52 -10.16 7.40
C TRP A 197 -17.88 -10.44 8.02
N THR A 198 -18.96 -9.93 7.42
CA THR A 198 -20.33 -10.15 7.89
C THR A 198 -20.67 -11.65 7.91
N THR A 199 -20.25 -12.36 6.85
CA THR A 199 -20.44 -13.80 6.72
C THR A 199 -19.66 -14.57 7.79
N VAL A 200 -18.37 -14.30 7.93
CA VAL A 200 -17.50 -14.95 8.93
C VAL A 200 -18.02 -14.75 10.36
N VAL A 201 -18.45 -13.54 10.70
CA VAL A 201 -19.01 -13.24 12.03
C VAL A 201 -20.29 -14.05 12.29
N GLY A 202 -21.15 -14.23 11.29
CA GLY A 202 -22.35 -15.08 11.42
C GLY A 202 -22.03 -16.57 11.59
N GLU A 203 -20.97 -17.06 10.96
CA GLU A 203 -20.51 -18.44 11.11
C GLU A 203 -19.94 -18.69 12.52
N ILE A 204 -19.16 -17.76 13.07
CA ILE A 204 -18.66 -17.82 14.45
C ILE A 204 -19.84 -17.88 15.45
N GLU A 205 -20.88 -17.08 15.22
CA GLU A 205 -22.08 -17.08 16.08
C GLU A 205 -22.79 -18.43 16.05
N THR A 206 -22.90 -19.02 14.86
CA THR A 206 -23.50 -20.35 14.67
C THR A 206 -22.72 -21.42 15.43
N GLN A 207 -21.39 -21.38 15.39
CA GLN A 207 -20.55 -22.32 16.14
C GLN A 207 -20.68 -22.13 17.65
N LEU A 208 -20.65 -20.90 18.15
CA LEU A 208 -20.86 -20.62 19.59
C LEU A 208 -22.22 -21.11 20.09
N ASN A 209 -23.27 -20.93 19.29
CA ASN A 209 -24.61 -21.41 19.64
C ASN A 209 -24.68 -22.94 19.66
N THR A 210 -23.98 -23.60 18.73
CA THR A 210 -23.87 -25.06 18.70
C THR A 210 -23.14 -25.58 19.93
N ILE A 211 -22.01 -24.97 20.31
CA ILE A 211 -21.25 -25.34 21.50
C ILE A 211 -22.10 -25.18 22.77
N GLU A 212 -22.80 -24.06 22.92
CA GLU A 212 -23.66 -23.86 24.08
C GLU A 212 -24.76 -24.93 24.14
N LYS A 213 -25.45 -25.15 23.01
CA LYS A 213 -26.59 -26.06 22.94
C LYS A 213 -26.20 -27.51 23.21
N ASP A 214 -25.13 -27.99 22.57
CA ASP A 214 -24.84 -29.42 22.52
C ASP A 214 -23.82 -29.86 23.57
N LYS A 215 -22.99 -28.92 24.07
CA LYS A 215 -21.87 -29.23 24.99
C LYS A 215 -22.04 -28.58 26.36
N VAL A 216 -22.44 -27.30 26.42
CA VAL A 216 -22.57 -26.57 27.70
C VAL A 216 -23.89 -26.88 28.41
N ASN A 217 -25.00 -26.93 27.69
CA ASN A 217 -26.32 -27.18 28.28
C ASN A 217 -26.49 -28.60 28.85
N VAL A 218 -25.61 -29.54 28.47
CA VAL A 218 -25.61 -30.92 28.96
C VAL A 218 -24.78 -31.13 30.24
N LEU A 219 -24.17 -30.07 30.77
CA LEU A 219 -23.49 -30.05 32.07
C LEU A 219 -24.47 -29.83 33.21
N ASN A 220 -24.00 -30.08 34.43
CA ASN A 220 -24.75 -29.70 35.63
C ASN A 220 -24.96 -28.17 35.66
N LYS A 221 -25.98 -27.73 36.40
CA LYS A 221 -26.42 -26.34 36.52
C LYS A 221 -25.25 -25.43 36.90
N SER A 222 -24.46 -25.79 37.90
CA SER A 222 -23.36 -24.94 38.39
C SER A 222 -22.32 -24.67 37.29
N LEU A 223 -21.81 -25.72 36.64
CA LEU A 223 -20.81 -25.60 35.56
C LEU A 223 -21.41 -24.93 34.32
N ARG A 224 -22.64 -25.27 33.95
CA ARG A 224 -23.34 -24.64 32.84
C ARG A 224 -23.42 -23.13 33.02
N GLU A 225 -23.88 -22.67 34.19
CA GLU A 225 -24.02 -21.23 34.45
C GLU A 225 -22.65 -20.53 34.52
N GLN A 226 -21.61 -21.19 35.06
CA GLN A 226 -20.24 -20.66 35.04
C GLN A 226 -19.73 -20.44 33.62
N ILE A 227 -19.80 -21.47 32.77
CA ILE A 227 -19.30 -21.39 31.39
C ILE A 227 -20.11 -20.38 30.58
N LYS A 228 -21.44 -20.32 30.76
CA LYS A 228 -22.28 -19.31 30.08
C LYS A 228 -21.90 -17.89 30.46
N ARG A 229 -21.51 -17.63 31.72
CA ARG A 229 -21.02 -16.32 32.14
C ARG A 229 -19.74 -15.94 31.40
N GLU A 230 -18.77 -16.83 31.31
CA GLU A 230 -17.52 -16.56 30.58
C GLU A 230 -17.75 -16.40 29.07
N MET A 231 -18.64 -17.21 28.47
CA MET A 231 -19.00 -17.08 27.04
C MET A 231 -19.73 -15.77 26.72
N LYS A 232 -20.29 -15.08 27.71
CA LYS A 232 -21.01 -13.81 27.53
C LYS A 232 -20.11 -12.73 26.92
N ASP A 233 -18.85 -12.67 27.34
CA ASP A 233 -17.92 -11.64 26.85
C ASP A 233 -17.57 -11.87 25.38
N VAL A 234 -17.34 -13.13 25.00
CA VAL A 234 -17.13 -13.51 23.58
C VAL A 234 -18.36 -13.15 22.75
N ARG A 235 -19.56 -13.41 23.27
CA ARG A 235 -20.81 -13.05 22.59
C ARG A 235 -21.02 -11.57 22.43
N ASN A 236 -20.72 -10.78 23.45
CA ASN A 236 -20.85 -9.33 23.37
C ASN A 236 -19.89 -8.75 22.32
N ALA A 237 -18.64 -9.26 22.27
CA ALA A 237 -17.68 -8.87 21.23
C ALA A 237 -18.18 -9.25 19.83
N LEU A 238 -18.72 -10.45 19.68
CA LEU A 238 -19.25 -10.94 18.41
C LEU A 238 -20.50 -10.16 17.96
N TRP A 239 -21.42 -9.91 18.89
CA TRP A 239 -22.62 -9.11 18.65
C TRP A 239 -22.24 -7.72 18.17
N LEU A 240 -21.27 -7.07 18.83
CA LEU A 240 -20.80 -5.76 18.40
C LEU A 240 -20.22 -5.78 16.98
N LEU A 241 -19.40 -6.79 16.65
CA LEU A 241 -18.85 -6.97 15.31
C LEU A 241 -19.95 -7.16 14.27
N LYS A 242 -20.95 -7.99 14.58
CA LYS A 242 -22.08 -8.30 13.72
C LYS A 242 -22.95 -7.06 13.45
N GLU A 243 -23.31 -6.33 14.50
CA GLU A 243 -24.11 -5.12 14.38
C GLU A 243 -23.34 -4.02 13.64
N SER A 244 -22.03 -3.89 13.89
CA SER A 244 -21.19 -2.92 13.19
C SER A 244 -21.10 -3.23 11.69
N ALA A 245 -20.89 -4.50 11.33
CA ALA A 245 -20.80 -4.93 9.94
C ALA A 245 -22.18 -4.86 9.24
N GLY A 246 -23.27 -5.09 9.99
CA GLY A 246 -24.63 -5.05 9.50
C GLY A 246 -25.22 -3.65 9.33
N LYS A 247 -24.62 -2.62 9.93
CA LYS A 247 -25.15 -1.24 9.93
C LYS A 247 -25.28 -0.70 8.51
N GLU A 248 -26.50 -0.36 8.11
CA GLU A 248 -26.81 0.12 6.76
C GLU A 248 -26.07 1.42 6.41
N ASP A 249 -25.86 2.32 7.37
CA ASP A 249 -25.06 3.53 7.15
C ASP A 249 -23.61 3.18 6.81
N PHE A 250 -23.03 2.18 7.49
CA PHE A 250 -21.66 1.75 7.25
C PHE A 250 -21.54 1.06 5.89
N LYS A 251 -22.49 0.19 5.52
CA LYS A 251 -22.57 -0.39 4.16
C LYS A 251 -22.66 0.68 3.08
N ARG A 252 -23.44 1.74 3.32
CA ARG A 252 -23.56 2.88 2.41
C ARG A 252 -22.26 3.66 2.31
N GLN A 253 -21.60 3.95 3.42
CA GLN A 253 -20.30 4.64 3.43
C GLN A 253 -19.25 3.84 2.66
N VAL A 254 -19.17 2.54 2.90
CA VAL A 254 -18.27 1.63 2.17
C VAL A 254 -18.55 1.65 0.67
N LYS A 255 -19.83 1.64 0.25
CA LYS A 255 -20.23 1.81 -1.16
C LYS A 255 -19.79 3.16 -1.74
N VAL A 256 -19.96 4.24 -0.98
CA VAL A 256 -19.57 5.58 -1.39
C VAL A 256 -18.06 5.66 -1.57
N VAL A 257 -17.28 5.14 -0.63
CA VAL A 257 -15.81 5.12 -0.74
C VAL A 257 -15.35 4.30 -1.95
N ASP A 258 -15.88 3.10 -2.16
CA ASP A 258 -15.58 2.32 -3.38
C ASP A 258 -15.92 3.10 -4.66
N GLY A 259 -17.05 3.82 -4.67
CA GLY A 259 -17.48 4.66 -5.78
C GLY A 259 -16.61 5.90 -5.98
N ASP A 260 -16.21 6.56 -4.90
CA ASP A 260 -15.33 7.73 -4.90
C ASP A 260 -13.92 7.36 -5.35
N LEU A 261 -13.41 6.20 -4.91
CA LEU A 261 -12.13 5.66 -5.37
C LEU A 261 -12.15 5.34 -6.87
N GLU A 262 -13.22 4.70 -7.38
CA GLU A 262 -13.35 4.43 -8.82
C GLU A 262 -13.54 5.71 -9.63
N THR A 263 -14.32 6.66 -9.11
CA THR A 263 -14.49 8.00 -9.71
C THR A 263 -13.16 8.73 -9.75
N GLN A 264 -12.38 8.69 -8.68
CA GLN A 264 -11.09 9.35 -8.62
C GLN A 264 -10.06 8.69 -9.55
N LYS A 265 -10.05 7.36 -9.62
CA LYS A 265 -9.27 6.61 -10.60
C LYS A 265 -9.65 7.01 -12.03
N THR A 266 -10.95 7.12 -12.32
CA THR A 266 -11.45 7.57 -13.63
C THR A 266 -11.07 9.02 -13.92
N ASN A 267 -11.16 9.91 -12.93
CA ASN A 267 -10.81 11.33 -13.06
C ASN A 267 -9.31 11.51 -13.32
N VAL A 268 -8.47 10.79 -12.58
CA VAL A 268 -7.01 10.79 -12.79
C VAL A 268 -6.68 10.23 -14.17
N GLY A 269 -7.25 9.09 -14.54
CA GLY A 269 -7.05 8.50 -15.88
C GLY A 269 -7.53 9.43 -17.01
N SER A 270 -8.68 10.08 -16.84
CA SER A 270 -9.22 11.03 -17.81
C SER A 270 -8.38 12.29 -17.90
N ALA A 271 -7.89 12.83 -16.77
CA ALA A 271 -7.01 13.99 -16.77
C ALA A 271 -5.68 13.67 -17.46
N ILE A 272 -5.10 12.50 -17.20
CA ILE A 272 -3.90 12.01 -17.90
C ILE A 272 -4.18 11.89 -19.40
N ASN A 273 -5.27 11.23 -19.80
CA ASN A 273 -5.62 11.04 -21.22
C ASN A 273 -5.85 12.38 -21.92
N VAL A 274 -6.62 13.30 -21.32
CA VAL A 274 -6.85 14.64 -21.86
C VAL A 274 -5.53 15.40 -22.03
N SER A 275 -4.63 15.30 -21.06
CA SER A 275 -3.29 15.90 -21.15
C SER A 275 -2.44 15.24 -22.24
N CYS A 276 -2.48 13.92 -22.39
CA CYS A 276 -1.79 13.18 -23.43
C CYS A 276 -2.33 13.50 -24.84
N ASP A 277 -3.64 13.53 -25.01
CA ASP A 277 -4.31 13.90 -26.27
C ASP A 277 -3.98 15.35 -26.65
N ALA A 278 -4.06 16.28 -25.69
CA ALA A 278 -3.69 17.67 -25.93
C ALA A 278 -2.23 17.83 -26.33
N LEU A 279 -1.33 17.05 -25.72
CA LEU A 279 0.08 17.01 -26.09
C LEU A 279 0.27 16.44 -27.51
N GLN A 280 -0.39 15.33 -27.82
CA GLN A 280 -0.32 14.70 -29.13
C GLN A 280 -0.85 15.61 -30.24
N ASP A 281 -2.00 16.26 -30.02
CA ASP A 281 -2.58 17.23 -30.96
C ASP A 281 -1.67 18.44 -31.17
N THR A 282 -1.07 18.94 -30.09
CA THR A 282 -0.13 20.07 -30.15
C THR A 282 1.11 19.69 -30.96
N LEU A 283 1.73 18.55 -30.64
CA LEU A 283 2.90 18.05 -31.38
C LEU A 283 2.56 17.80 -32.85
N HIS A 284 1.43 17.17 -33.13
CA HIS A 284 1.00 16.88 -34.50
C HIS A 284 0.78 18.16 -35.30
N THR A 285 0.12 19.16 -34.70
CA THR A 285 -0.11 20.46 -35.34
C THR A 285 1.21 21.18 -35.64
N VAL A 286 2.13 21.20 -34.67
CA VAL A 286 3.43 21.87 -34.83
C VAL A 286 4.29 21.18 -35.89
N PHE A 287 4.44 19.86 -35.83
CA PHE A 287 5.20 19.12 -36.85
C PHE A 287 4.57 19.25 -38.23
N SER A 288 3.23 19.27 -38.34
CA SER A 288 2.54 19.48 -39.62
C SER A 288 2.85 20.86 -40.20
N LYS A 289 2.87 21.92 -39.38
CA LYS A 289 3.29 23.26 -39.83
C LYS A 289 4.74 23.29 -40.31
N VAL A 290 5.64 22.62 -39.59
CA VAL A 290 7.06 22.51 -39.99
C VAL A 290 7.20 21.81 -41.34
N VAL A 291 6.47 20.71 -41.55
CA VAL A 291 6.48 19.98 -42.82
C VAL A 291 5.96 20.88 -43.95
N VAL A 292 4.82 21.57 -43.75
CA VAL A 292 4.25 22.49 -44.75
C VAL A 292 5.24 23.59 -45.11
N GLU A 293 5.92 24.20 -44.14
CA GLU A 293 6.89 25.25 -44.45
C GLU A 293 8.15 24.71 -45.14
N ILE A 294 8.62 23.52 -44.80
CA ILE A 294 9.71 22.84 -45.54
C ILE A 294 9.28 22.56 -46.98
N GLU A 295 8.04 22.14 -47.21
CA GLU A 295 7.50 21.90 -48.55
C GLU A 295 7.37 23.20 -49.34
N ASN A 296 6.87 24.28 -48.73
CA ASN A 296 6.81 25.61 -49.33
C ASN A 296 8.19 26.09 -49.77
N LEU A 297 9.20 25.88 -48.93
CA LEU A 297 10.58 26.24 -49.27
C LEU A 297 11.14 25.43 -50.42
N ARG A 298 10.85 24.14 -50.43
CA ARG A 298 11.26 23.26 -51.52
C ARG A 298 10.65 23.71 -52.84
N ALA A 299 9.35 24.01 -52.83
CA ALA A 299 8.61 24.51 -53.99
C ALA A 299 9.16 25.86 -54.48
N LYS A 300 9.42 26.81 -53.57
CA LYS A 300 10.02 28.11 -53.92
C LYS A 300 11.41 27.97 -54.50
N LYS A 301 12.25 27.11 -53.90
CA LYS A 301 13.56 26.78 -54.44
C LYS A 301 13.43 26.21 -55.86
N ASP A 302 12.54 25.24 -56.09
CA ASP A 302 12.37 24.67 -57.43
C ASP A 302 11.86 25.69 -58.46
N GLU A 303 10.89 26.55 -58.10
CA GLU A 303 10.36 27.64 -58.93
C GLU A 303 11.46 28.64 -59.36
N HIS A 304 12.28 29.07 -58.40
CA HIS A 304 13.31 30.07 -58.65
C HIS A 304 14.50 29.50 -59.43
N PHE A 305 14.93 28.27 -59.14
CA PHE A 305 15.97 27.61 -59.93
C PHE A 305 15.51 27.31 -61.36
N ALA A 306 14.24 26.96 -61.57
CA ALA A 306 13.67 26.81 -62.91
C ALA A 306 13.68 28.14 -63.68
N SER A 307 13.31 29.24 -63.02
CA SER A 307 13.35 30.59 -63.63
C SER A 307 14.78 31.00 -63.99
N LEU A 308 15.74 30.80 -63.09
CA LEU A 308 17.16 31.04 -63.35
C LEU A 308 17.66 30.24 -64.55
N LYS A 309 17.32 28.95 -64.63
CA LYS A 309 17.69 28.09 -65.75
C LYS A 309 17.09 28.57 -67.06
N TYR A 310 15.81 28.93 -67.08
CA TYR A 310 15.13 29.47 -68.26
C TYR A 310 15.82 30.74 -68.80
N TYR A 311 16.15 31.68 -67.91
CA TYR A 311 16.83 32.90 -68.33
C TYR A 311 18.27 32.63 -68.81
N LEU A 312 18.99 31.68 -68.18
CA LEU A 312 20.33 31.29 -68.61
C LEU A 312 20.32 30.68 -70.02
N ASP A 313 19.39 29.75 -70.28
CA ASP A 313 19.23 29.08 -71.57
C ASP A 313 18.81 30.08 -72.67
N THR A 314 17.91 31.00 -72.35
CA THR A 314 17.48 32.07 -73.27
C THR A 314 18.65 32.99 -73.64
N THR A 315 19.44 33.40 -72.64
CA THR A 315 20.63 34.23 -72.84
C THR A 315 21.65 33.53 -73.73
N TYR A 316 21.89 32.23 -73.47
CA TYR A 316 22.78 31.43 -74.30
C TYR A 316 22.32 31.38 -75.75
N HIS A 317 21.01 31.18 -75.98
CA HIS A 317 20.45 31.12 -77.33
C HIS A 317 20.54 32.45 -78.07
N GLU A 318 20.23 33.59 -77.43
CA GLU A 318 20.32 34.91 -78.04
C GLU A 318 21.77 35.29 -78.39
N VAL A 319 22.74 34.95 -77.53
CA VAL A 319 24.17 35.13 -77.84
C VAL A 319 24.58 34.28 -79.05
N GLN A 320 24.13 33.02 -79.14
CA GLN A 320 24.39 32.17 -80.31
C GLN A 320 23.77 32.76 -81.59
N GLN A 321 22.56 33.33 -81.52
CA GLN A 321 21.95 34.02 -82.66
C GLN A 321 22.74 35.25 -83.09
N LEU A 322 23.27 36.04 -82.15
CA LEU A 322 24.14 37.18 -82.48
C LEU A 322 25.44 36.74 -83.16
N PHE A 323 26.04 35.62 -82.74
CA PHE A 323 27.18 35.01 -83.44
C PHE A 323 26.80 34.55 -84.86
N GLY A 324 25.63 33.91 -85.02
CA GLY A 324 25.11 33.53 -86.34
C GLY A 324 24.90 34.73 -87.27
N LYS A 325 24.26 35.80 -86.76
CA LYS A 325 24.13 37.07 -87.49
C LYS A 325 25.48 37.68 -87.84
N PHE A 326 26.50 37.52 -86.99
CA PHE A 326 27.83 38.00 -87.32
C PHE A 326 28.45 37.27 -88.51
N ASP A 327 28.34 35.95 -88.53
CA ASP A 327 28.80 35.14 -89.67
C ASP A 327 28.02 35.47 -90.96
N GLU A 328 26.71 35.68 -90.87
CA GLU A 328 25.86 35.93 -92.04
C GLU A 328 25.89 37.39 -92.53
N GLU A 329 25.77 38.37 -91.65
CA GLU A 329 25.59 39.76 -92.04
C GLU A 329 26.90 40.53 -92.13
N TYR A 330 27.90 40.18 -91.32
CA TYR A 330 29.17 40.92 -91.27
C TYR A 330 30.28 40.18 -92.02
N LYS A 331 30.54 38.91 -91.72
CA LYS A 331 31.62 38.14 -92.35
C LYS A 331 31.40 37.94 -93.86
N ILE A 332 30.18 37.66 -94.31
CA ILE A 332 29.86 37.57 -95.75
C ILE A 332 30.09 38.92 -96.44
N LYS A 333 29.58 40.03 -95.88
CA LYS A 333 29.76 41.36 -96.46
C LYS A 333 31.23 41.80 -96.49
N ILE A 334 31.97 41.51 -95.41
CA ILE A 334 33.42 41.78 -95.34
C ILE A 334 34.16 40.96 -96.40
N SER A 335 33.85 39.67 -96.52
CA SER A 335 34.45 38.78 -97.52
C SER A 335 34.11 39.23 -98.95
N GLY A 336 32.88 39.67 -99.19
CA GLY A 336 32.44 40.24 -100.48
C GLY A 336 33.22 41.51 -100.85
N ASN A 337 33.35 42.46 -99.91
CA ASN A 337 34.15 43.67 -100.17
C ASN A 337 35.64 43.35 -100.41
N LEU A 338 36.21 42.37 -99.69
CA LEU A 338 37.59 41.92 -99.93
C LEU A 338 37.73 41.26 -101.32
N TYR A 339 36.71 40.53 -101.75
CA TYR A 339 36.65 39.96 -103.09
C TYR A 339 36.53 41.04 -104.16
N ASP A 340 35.76 42.11 -103.93
CA ASP A 340 35.66 43.25 -104.83
C ASP A 340 37.01 43.99 -104.95
N ILE A 341 37.67 44.25 -103.82
CA ILE A 341 39.04 44.82 -103.80
C ILE A 341 40.01 43.94 -104.58
N LYS A 342 39.98 42.62 -104.35
CA LYS A 342 40.81 41.65 -105.06
C LYS A 342 40.54 41.68 -106.57
N THR A 343 39.28 41.63 -106.97
CA THR A 343 38.85 41.65 -108.38
C THR A 343 39.31 42.93 -109.06
N GLU A 344 39.22 44.07 -108.37
CA GLU A 344 39.66 45.34 -108.90
C GLU A 344 41.18 45.38 -109.04
N ILE A 345 41.95 44.93 -108.04
CA ILE A 345 43.41 44.80 -108.12
C ILE A 345 43.82 43.86 -109.28
N GLU A 346 43.15 42.73 -109.46
CA GLU A 346 43.44 41.75 -110.52
C GLU A 346 43.26 42.32 -111.95
N LYS A 347 42.38 43.32 -112.15
CA LYS A 347 42.24 44.02 -113.44
C LYS A 347 43.51 44.82 -113.83
N TYR A 348 44.31 45.25 -112.86
CA TYR A 348 45.51 46.06 -113.08
C TYR A 348 46.79 45.26 -113.33
N VAL A 349 46.81 43.97 -113.00
CA VAL A 349 47.99 43.11 -113.17
C VAL A 349 48.30 42.82 -114.66
N LYS A 350 47.48 43.31 -115.60
CA LYS A 350 47.63 43.03 -117.06
C LYS A 350 48.04 44.18 -117.98
N TYR A 351 48.05 45.46 -117.59
CA TYR A 351 48.42 46.55 -118.50
C TYR A 351 49.15 47.71 -117.83
N ASP A 352 50.30 48.07 -118.41
CA ASP A 352 51.22 49.12 -117.99
C ASP A 352 50.88 50.45 -118.68
N SER A 353 50.44 51.47 -117.92
CA SER A 353 50.47 52.90 -118.31
C SER A 353 50.10 53.84 -117.16
N SER A 354 51.00 54.80 -116.90
CA SER A 354 51.17 55.56 -115.66
C SER A 354 50.32 56.83 -115.47
N ALA A 355 49.05 56.86 -115.93
CA ALA A 355 48.11 57.95 -115.61
C ALA A 355 46.74 57.42 -115.16
N PHE A 356 46.29 56.30 -115.73
CA PHE A 356 45.15 55.52 -115.26
C PHE A 356 45.40 54.97 -113.84
N LEU A 357 46.63 54.55 -113.55
CA LEU A 357 47.05 54.05 -112.24
C LEU A 357 46.80 55.03 -111.09
N GLN A 358 46.95 56.35 -111.25
CA GLN A 358 46.71 57.31 -110.15
C GLN A 358 45.22 57.51 -109.85
N THR A 359 44.38 57.61 -110.87
CA THR A 359 42.92 57.68 -110.70
C THR A 359 42.41 56.41 -110.03
N GLN A 360 42.98 55.26 -110.41
CA GLN A 360 42.58 53.96 -109.87
C GLN A 360 43.16 53.70 -108.48
N PHE A 361 44.35 54.20 -108.16
CA PHE A 361 44.88 54.20 -106.79
C PHE A 361 44.01 55.05 -105.86
N THR A 362 43.45 56.16 -106.36
CA THR A 362 42.50 56.99 -105.62
C THR A 362 41.21 56.20 -105.36
N ILE A 363 40.67 55.50 -106.37
CA ILE A 363 39.48 54.64 -106.21
C ILE A 363 39.74 53.50 -105.21
N VAL A 364 40.88 52.81 -105.30
CA VAL A 364 41.26 51.75 -104.35
C VAL A 364 41.45 52.32 -102.94
N LYS A 365 42.11 53.47 -102.81
CA LYS A 365 42.31 54.15 -101.52
C LYS A 365 40.99 54.57 -100.89
N ASP A 366 40.05 55.12 -101.67
CA ASP A 366 38.73 55.53 -101.19
C ASP A 366 37.87 54.31 -100.83
N ASN A 367 37.96 53.22 -101.60
CA ASN A 367 37.31 51.96 -101.28
C ASN A 367 37.88 51.31 -100.00
N VAL A 368 39.20 51.35 -99.80
CA VAL A 368 39.85 50.86 -98.57
C VAL A 368 39.50 51.75 -97.37
N ALA A 369 39.44 53.07 -97.53
CA ALA A 369 39.00 53.98 -96.48
C ALA A 369 37.52 53.79 -96.12
N SER A 370 36.67 53.60 -97.13
CA SER A 370 35.24 53.27 -96.95
C SER A 370 35.08 51.91 -96.26
N PHE A 371 35.88 50.90 -96.64
CA PHE A 371 35.91 49.59 -96.01
C PHE A 371 36.34 49.66 -94.55
N ALA A 372 37.44 50.35 -94.24
CA ALA A 372 37.90 50.55 -92.86
C ALA A 372 36.82 51.23 -91.99
N THR A 373 36.13 52.23 -92.55
CA THR A 373 35.03 52.93 -91.86
C THR A 373 33.83 52.01 -91.61
N LYS A 374 33.44 51.19 -92.60
CA LYS A 374 32.34 50.22 -92.49
C LYS A 374 32.66 49.10 -91.49
N VAL A 375 33.88 48.54 -91.51
CA VAL A 375 34.31 47.52 -90.55
C VAL A 375 34.30 48.08 -89.13
N LYS A 376 34.85 49.28 -88.92
CA LYS A 376 34.86 49.95 -87.61
C LYS A 376 33.44 50.23 -87.11
N SER A 377 32.54 50.69 -87.99
CA SER A 377 31.13 50.91 -87.66
C SER A 377 30.41 49.61 -87.29
N ASN A 378 30.60 48.54 -88.08
CA ASN A 378 29.94 47.25 -87.86
C ASN A 378 30.43 46.56 -86.57
N LEU A 379 31.74 46.59 -86.30
CA LEU A 379 32.31 46.07 -85.05
C LEU A 379 31.79 46.85 -83.84
N LYS A 380 31.61 48.17 -83.97
CA LYS A 380 31.02 48.99 -82.92
C LYS A 380 29.56 48.63 -82.68
N SER A 381 28.74 48.48 -83.73
CA SER A 381 27.34 48.03 -83.59
C SER A 381 27.24 46.64 -82.96
N LEU A 382 28.00 45.66 -83.43
CA LEU A 382 28.02 44.32 -82.83
C LEU A 382 28.39 44.37 -81.34
N ARG A 383 29.42 45.14 -81.01
CA ARG A 383 29.86 45.34 -79.62
C ARG A 383 28.75 45.98 -78.78
N ASP A 384 28.07 47.00 -79.27
CA ASP A 384 26.99 47.68 -78.57
C ASP A 384 25.75 46.77 -78.42
N ASP A 385 25.43 45.95 -79.42
CA ASP A 385 24.34 44.97 -79.38
C ASP A 385 24.63 43.83 -78.38
N ILE A 386 25.84 43.26 -78.39
CA ILE A 386 26.29 42.27 -77.40
C ILE A 386 26.26 42.88 -76.00
N LYS A 387 26.73 44.12 -75.84
CA LYS A 387 26.73 44.83 -74.56
C LYS A 387 25.30 45.05 -74.04
N ASN A 388 24.38 45.45 -74.90
CA ASN A 388 22.99 45.69 -74.52
C ASN A 388 22.27 44.39 -74.18
N ALA A 389 22.47 43.32 -74.96
CA ALA A 389 21.92 41.99 -74.68
C ALA A 389 22.41 41.48 -73.31
N ILE A 390 23.74 41.47 -73.07
CA ILE A 390 24.32 41.05 -71.78
C ILE A 390 23.77 41.90 -70.63
N LYS A 391 23.65 43.22 -70.80
CA LYS A 391 23.11 44.12 -69.77
C LYS A 391 21.65 43.82 -69.43
N VAL A 392 20.81 43.55 -70.43
CA VAL A 392 19.40 43.18 -70.24
C VAL A 392 19.30 41.82 -69.53
N HIS A 393 20.09 40.82 -69.93
CA HIS A 393 20.06 39.51 -69.31
C HIS A 393 20.57 39.50 -67.87
N VAL A 394 21.67 40.20 -67.58
CA VAL A 394 22.16 40.32 -66.20
C VAL A 394 21.12 41.00 -65.31
N LYS A 395 20.44 42.04 -65.81
CA LYS A 395 19.33 42.69 -65.11
C LYS A 395 18.14 41.73 -64.85
N ASN A 396 17.81 40.89 -65.83
CA ASN A 396 16.73 39.90 -65.70
C ASN A 396 17.08 38.76 -64.73
N VAL A 397 18.37 38.45 -64.52
CA VAL A 397 18.82 37.47 -63.52
C VAL A 397 18.96 38.08 -62.12
N GLN A 398 19.23 39.38 -62.01
CA GLN A 398 19.30 40.10 -60.73
C GLN A 398 17.97 40.09 -59.98
N GLU A 399 16.83 40.34 -60.65
CA GLU A 399 15.53 40.40 -59.96
C GLU A 399 15.13 39.09 -59.26
N PRO A 400 15.19 37.91 -59.91
CA PRO A 400 14.97 36.63 -59.22
C PRO A 400 15.98 36.39 -58.10
N PHE A 401 17.24 36.77 -58.31
CA PHE A 401 18.31 36.55 -57.35
C PHE A 401 18.18 37.44 -56.10
N ASP A 402 17.81 38.71 -56.25
CA ASP A 402 17.53 39.63 -55.15
C ASP A 402 16.34 39.17 -54.31
N ARG A 403 15.34 38.51 -54.92
CA ARG A 403 14.24 37.87 -54.20
C ARG A 403 14.72 36.69 -53.34
N ILE A 404 15.54 35.80 -53.90
CA ILE A 404 16.16 34.69 -53.14
C ILE A 404 16.97 35.23 -51.95
N LYS A 405 17.79 36.26 -52.19
CA LYS A 405 18.61 36.91 -51.15
C LYS A 405 17.74 37.50 -50.04
N LYS A 406 16.61 38.12 -50.38
CA LYS A 406 15.67 38.70 -49.41
C LYS A 406 14.91 37.63 -48.61
N GLU A 407 14.48 36.54 -49.25
CA GLU A 407 13.73 35.46 -48.59
C GLU A 407 14.61 34.64 -47.64
N ILE A 408 15.85 34.34 -48.02
CA ILE A 408 16.83 33.71 -47.11
C ILE A 408 17.17 34.66 -45.95
N GLY A 409 17.34 35.95 -46.25
CA GLY A 409 17.63 36.98 -45.25
C GLY A 409 19.08 36.96 -44.76
N ASN A 410 19.33 37.55 -43.59
CA ASN A 410 20.67 37.70 -43.00
C ASN A 410 20.67 37.33 -41.50
N ASP A 411 21.86 37.06 -40.98
CA ASP A 411 22.17 36.95 -39.55
C ASP A 411 23.39 37.84 -39.24
N ASN A 412 23.19 39.16 -39.26
CA ASN A 412 24.27 40.14 -39.05
C ASN A 412 24.16 40.75 -37.65
N ASN A 413 25.06 40.38 -36.74
CA ASN A 413 25.21 40.98 -35.40
C ASN A 413 23.86 41.13 -34.64
N GLY A 414 22.99 40.11 -34.72
CA GLY A 414 21.74 40.05 -33.96
C GLY A 414 20.47 40.51 -34.69
N ALA A 415 20.58 41.16 -35.86
CA ALA A 415 19.43 41.48 -36.71
C ALA A 415 19.18 40.35 -37.71
N LYS A 416 18.28 39.43 -37.35
CA LYS A 416 17.87 38.31 -38.20
C LYS A 416 16.68 38.70 -39.08
N THR A 417 16.69 38.30 -40.34
CA THR A 417 15.57 38.53 -41.28
C THR A 417 15.28 37.29 -42.11
N GLY A 418 14.11 37.22 -42.72
CA GLY A 418 13.73 36.14 -43.63
C GLY A 418 13.74 34.78 -42.93
N MET A 419 14.40 33.79 -43.53
CA MET A 419 14.48 32.45 -42.96
C MET A 419 15.20 32.36 -41.61
N PHE A 420 16.20 33.21 -41.38
CA PHE A 420 16.91 33.26 -40.09
C PHE A 420 16.04 33.77 -38.95
N GLU A 421 15.13 34.72 -39.25
CA GLU A 421 14.14 35.23 -38.30
C GLU A 421 13.11 34.13 -37.98
N PHE A 422 12.49 33.55 -39.01
CA PHE A 422 11.52 32.46 -38.86
C PHE A 422 12.06 31.29 -38.03
N MET A 423 13.28 30.82 -38.33
CA MET A 423 13.90 29.73 -37.57
C MET A 423 14.22 30.10 -36.12
N SER A 424 14.50 31.36 -35.84
CA SER A 424 14.75 31.84 -34.48
C SER A 424 13.45 31.96 -33.69
N GLU A 425 12.37 32.41 -34.33
CA GLU A 425 11.04 32.43 -33.75
C GLU A 425 10.51 31.02 -33.48
N LEU A 426 10.70 30.08 -34.41
CA LEU A 426 10.33 28.68 -34.23
C LEU A 426 11.08 28.05 -33.05
N LYS A 427 12.40 28.26 -32.94
CA LYS A 427 13.19 27.78 -31.80
C LYS A 427 12.66 28.36 -30.49
N ARG A 428 12.40 29.67 -30.45
CA ARG A 428 11.83 30.35 -29.28
C ARG A 428 10.47 29.77 -28.90
N GLU A 429 9.55 29.61 -29.85
CA GLU A 429 8.21 29.09 -29.56
C GLU A 429 8.23 27.64 -29.05
N ILE A 430 9.10 26.78 -29.57
CA ILE A 430 9.19 25.41 -29.05
C ILE A 430 9.80 25.39 -27.64
N ILE A 431 10.83 26.22 -27.38
CA ILE A 431 11.40 26.37 -26.03
C ILE A 431 10.33 26.89 -25.06
N ASP A 432 9.59 27.93 -25.43
CA ASP A 432 8.52 28.52 -24.61
C ASP A 432 7.39 27.50 -24.32
N LEU A 433 7.05 26.63 -25.29
CA LEU A 433 6.06 25.57 -25.11
C LEU A 433 6.56 24.46 -24.19
N VAL A 434 7.83 24.05 -24.32
CA VAL A 434 8.47 23.10 -23.39
C VAL A 434 8.47 23.68 -21.98
N ASP A 435 8.89 24.94 -21.83
CA ASP A 435 8.88 25.65 -20.55
C ASP A 435 7.45 25.77 -19.99
N GLY A 436 6.44 26.02 -20.82
CA GLY A 436 5.03 26.03 -20.40
C GLY A 436 4.51 24.68 -19.90
N LEU A 437 5.14 23.57 -20.27
CA LEU A 437 4.78 22.21 -19.84
C LEU A 437 5.60 21.74 -18.63
N THR A 438 6.82 22.24 -18.47
CA THR A 438 7.80 21.76 -17.48
C THR A 438 8.18 22.78 -16.41
N ASN A 439 7.83 24.06 -16.54
CA ASN A 439 8.13 25.09 -15.53
C ASN A 439 6.87 25.69 -14.93
N ALA A 440 6.76 25.66 -13.60
CA ALA A 440 5.59 26.13 -12.85
C ALA A 440 5.34 27.65 -12.93
N ASP A 441 6.38 28.43 -13.26
CA ASP A 441 6.40 29.89 -13.27
C ASP A 441 6.33 30.49 -14.70
N ALA A 442 6.10 29.67 -15.72
CA ALA A 442 6.01 30.15 -17.10
C ALA A 442 4.81 31.10 -17.27
N ASN A 443 5.08 32.38 -17.51
CA ASN A 443 4.05 33.35 -17.86
C ASN A 443 3.38 32.94 -19.18
N PRO A 444 2.05 33.06 -19.32
CA PRO A 444 1.42 32.89 -20.62
C PRO A 444 1.99 33.93 -21.59
N VAL A 445 2.56 33.46 -22.70
CA VAL A 445 3.16 34.34 -23.71
C VAL A 445 2.09 35.27 -24.29
N ALA A 446 2.27 36.57 -24.08
CA ALA A 446 1.47 37.60 -24.72
C ALA A 446 2.06 37.92 -26.10
N GLY A 447 1.44 37.36 -27.15
CA GLY A 447 1.61 37.80 -28.53
C GLY A 447 2.67 37.02 -29.33
N SER A 448 2.22 36.27 -30.34
CA SER A 448 3.07 35.79 -31.44
C SER A 448 2.35 35.96 -32.78
N ALA A 449 3.12 36.07 -33.87
CA ALA A 449 2.65 36.25 -35.24
C ALA A 449 2.08 34.97 -35.88
N LEU A 450 2.22 33.81 -35.22
CA LEU A 450 1.85 32.47 -35.75
C LEU A 450 0.50 31.93 -35.25
N GLY A 451 -0.29 32.76 -34.56
CA GLY A 451 -1.65 32.46 -34.12
C GLY A 451 -1.70 31.74 -32.77
N LYS A 452 -2.46 32.33 -31.84
CA LYS A 452 -2.57 31.91 -30.43
C LYS A 452 -2.97 30.44 -30.25
N PRO A 453 -2.32 29.69 -29.35
CA PRO A 453 -3.01 28.67 -28.56
C PRO A 453 -3.83 29.39 -27.49
N THR A 454 -5.16 29.44 -27.63
CA THR A 454 -6.09 30.08 -26.68
C THR A 454 -6.50 29.15 -25.52
N ARG A 455 -5.56 28.37 -24.96
CA ARG A 455 -5.82 27.66 -23.71
C ARG A 455 -4.79 27.98 -22.65
N LYS A 456 -5.31 28.53 -21.55
CA LYS A 456 -4.62 28.71 -20.27
C LYS A 456 -3.96 27.37 -19.90
N PRO A 457 -2.66 27.33 -19.53
CA PRO A 457 -2.03 26.09 -19.12
C PRO A 457 -2.81 25.51 -17.93
N ILE A 458 -3.37 24.32 -18.12
CA ILE A 458 -3.87 23.47 -17.04
C ILE A 458 -2.59 22.88 -16.41
N GLY A 459 -2.48 22.92 -15.08
CA GLY A 459 -1.21 22.88 -14.32
C GLY A 459 -0.09 21.98 -14.86
N THR A 460 1.14 22.47 -14.79
CA THR A 460 2.32 21.86 -15.43
C THR A 460 2.71 20.52 -14.79
N MET A 461 3.37 19.63 -15.54
CA MET A 461 3.82 18.34 -14.97
C MET A 461 4.78 18.53 -13.79
N GLN A 462 5.53 19.63 -13.81
CA GLN A 462 6.39 20.03 -12.68
C GLN A 462 5.58 20.51 -11.47
N GLN A 463 4.45 21.20 -11.65
CA GLN A 463 3.57 21.53 -10.53
C GLN A 463 3.03 20.26 -9.83
N ILE A 464 2.79 19.17 -10.58
CA ILE A 464 2.44 17.88 -9.98
C ILE A 464 3.61 17.36 -9.13
N ALA A 465 4.83 17.40 -9.67
CA ALA A 465 6.04 16.99 -8.94
C ALA A 465 6.24 17.82 -7.66
N ASP A 466 6.14 19.14 -7.77
CA ASP A 466 6.32 20.09 -6.67
C ASP A 466 5.23 19.94 -5.61
N ASN A 467 3.98 19.69 -6.02
CA ASN A 467 2.88 19.46 -5.08
C ASN A 467 3.04 18.13 -4.34
N ILE A 468 3.53 17.09 -5.01
CA ILE A 468 3.84 15.80 -4.37
C ILE A 468 5.01 15.97 -3.39
N LYS A 469 6.04 16.73 -3.76
CA LYS A 469 7.13 17.09 -2.84
C LYS A 469 6.60 17.84 -1.61
N LYS A 470 5.83 18.92 -1.81
CA LYS A 470 5.22 19.70 -0.72
C LYS A 470 4.32 18.85 0.17
N TRP A 471 3.56 17.93 -0.43
CA TRP A 471 2.76 16.97 0.32
C TRP A 471 3.64 16.04 1.15
N ALA A 472 4.71 15.48 0.58
CA ALA A 472 5.64 14.61 1.29
C ALA A 472 6.35 15.36 2.44
N GLU A 473 6.68 16.64 2.27
CA GLU A 473 7.24 17.50 3.31
C GLU A 473 6.33 17.61 4.53
N THR A 474 5.00 17.43 4.39
CA THR A 474 4.07 17.38 5.53
C THR A 474 4.16 16.09 6.37
N PHE A 475 5.07 15.19 6.03
CA PHE A 475 5.48 14.03 6.83
C PHE A 475 6.95 14.14 7.28
N SER A 476 7.66 15.19 6.84
CA SER A 476 9.10 15.35 7.06
C SER A 476 9.41 15.84 8.47
N GLY A 477 10.08 15.00 9.24
CA GLY A 477 10.48 15.30 10.60
C GLY A 477 9.40 14.97 11.65
N THR A 478 9.85 14.97 12.90
CA THR A 478 9.09 14.49 14.07
C THR A 478 7.78 15.25 14.28
N GLU A 479 7.79 16.57 14.09
CA GLU A 479 6.61 17.41 14.32
C GLU A 479 5.52 17.17 13.27
N GLU A 480 5.88 17.24 11.99
CA GLU A 480 4.93 17.08 10.87
C GLU A 480 4.36 15.66 10.81
N PHE A 481 5.22 14.65 10.97
CA PHE A 481 4.76 13.27 11.08
C PHE A 481 3.83 13.08 12.30
N GLY A 482 4.16 13.70 13.44
CA GLY A 482 3.33 13.70 14.63
C GLY A 482 1.95 14.33 14.43
N LYS A 483 1.83 15.38 13.60
CA LYS A 483 0.52 15.98 13.23
C LYS A 483 -0.34 14.98 12.46
N ARG A 484 0.24 14.18 11.57
CA ARG A 484 -0.47 13.13 10.81
C ARG A 484 -0.97 12.01 11.72
N VAL A 485 -0.11 11.50 12.60
CA VAL A 485 -0.49 10.48 13.59
C VAL A 485 -1.59 10.99 14.53
N LYS A 486 -1.50 12.26 14.98
CA LYS A 486 -2.55 12.90 15.78
C LYS A 486 -3.90 12.89 15.04
N GLY A 487 -3.92 13.29 13.77
CA GLY A 487 -5.13 13.28 12.95
C GLY A 487 -5.77 11.89 12.86
N TRP A 488 -4.96 10.83 12.70
CA TRP A 488 -5.47 9.46 12.73
C TRP A 488 -6.08 9.06 14.07
N ILE A 489 -5.45 9.42 15.19
CA ILE A 489 -5.96 9.18 16.54
C ILE A 489 -7.27 9.94 16.77
N GLU A 490 -7.34 11.22 16.38
CA GLU A 490 -8.57 12.01 16.48
C GLU A 490 -9.73 11.37 15.72
N ASN A 491 -9.49 10.91 14.49
CA ASN A 491 -10.50 10.22 13.71
C ASN A 491 -10.92 8.90 14.36
N ILE A 492 -10.00 8.12 14.95
CA ILE A 492 -10.35 6.91 15.70
C ILE A 492 -11.26 7.25 16.89
N LEU A 493 -10.91 8.25 17.69
CA LEU A 493 -11.71 8.68 18.84
C LEU A 493 -13.10 9.23 18.44
N LYS A 494 -13.21 9.86 17.25
CA LYS A 494 -14.47 10.43 16.73
C LYS A 494 -15.37 9.41 16.05
N GLU A 495 -14.82 8.43 15.36
CA GLU A 495 -15.56 7.61 14.39
C GLU A 495 -15.63 6.12 14.78
N ASP A 496 -14.68 5.60 15.56
CA ASP A 496 -14.64 4.17 15.90
C ASP A 496 -15.61 3.84 17.05
N GLU A 497 -16.70 3.17 16.71
CA GLU A 497 -17.77 2.81 17.66
C GLU A 497 -17.30 1.86 18.76
N TYR A 498 -16.33 0.98 18.49
CA TYR A 498 -15.81 0.07 19.52
C TYR A 498 -14.98 0.82 20.56
N VAL A 499 -14.12 1.74 20.12
CA VAL A 499 -13.37 2.64 21.00
C VAL A 499 -14.31 3.48 21.84
N LYS A 500 -15.34 4.08 21.23
CA LYS A 500 -16.37 4.84 21.97
C LYS A 500 -17.07 4.00 23.02
N LEU A 501 -17.46 2.77 22.68
CA LEU A 501 -18.14 1.86 23.60
C LEU A 501 -17.26 1.47 24.78
N LYS A 502 -15.96 1.24 24.56
CA LYS A 502 -15.00 0.96 25.64
C LYS A 502 -14.79 2.17 26.56
N ILE A 503 -14.68 3.37 25.99
CA ILE A 503 -14.57 4.62 26.76
C ILE A 503 -15.85 4.85 27.58
N LYS A 504 -17.03 4.68 26.97
CA LYS A 504 -18.32 4.76 27.64
C LYS A 504 -18.44 3.78 28.79
N HIS A 505 -18.01 2.54 28.58
CA HIS A 505 -18.01 1.52 29.62
C HIS A 505 -17.11 1.91 30.79
N TYR A 506 -15.91 2.45 30.55
CA TYR A 506 -15.04 2.99 31.59
C TYR A 506 -15.74 4.09 32.39
N VAL A 507 -16.29 5.10 31.71
CA VAL A 507 -16.97 6.24 32.36
C VAL A 507 -18.15 5.77 33.22
N GLN A 508 -18.97 4.85 32.70
CA GLN A 508 -20.13 4.31 33.42
C GLN A 508 -19.72 3.45 34.62
N THR A 509 -18.65 2.66 34.49
CA THR A 509 -18.15 1.81 35.58
C THR A 509 -17.64 2.67 36.74
N VAL A 510 -16.86 3.71 36.45
CA VAL A 510 -16.36 4.63 37.49
C VAL A 510 -17.52 5.41 38.11
N LYS A 511 -18.50 5.88 37.34
CA LYS A 511 -19.68 6.59 37.89
C LYS A 511 -20.54 5.69 38.78
N GLY A 512 -20.62 4.39 38.47
CA GLY A 512 -21.39 3.42 39.25
C GLY A 512 -20.78 3.08 40.62
N GLU A 513 -19.52 3.43 40.84
CA GLU A 513 -18.82 3.17 42.10
C GLU A 513 -19.22 4.18 43.19
N SER A 514 -19.42 3.67 44.41
CA SER A 514 -19.89 4.48 45.52
C SER A 514 -18.92 5.64 45.80
N GLY A 515 -19.44 6.85 45.70
CA GLY A 515 -18.67 8.07 45.90
C GLY A 515 -17.85 8.53 44.69
N TYR A 516 -18.00 7.99 43.47
CA TYR A 516 -17.25 8.44 42.28
C TYR A 516 -18.10 9.21 41.24
N ASN A 517 -19.32 9.62 41.61
CA ASN A 517 -20.24 10.35 40.72
C ASN A 517 -19.68 11.66 40.13
N ASP A 518 -18.74 12.30 40.81
CA ASP A 518 -18.07 13.57 40.47
C ASP A 518 -16.61 13.38 40.03
N TYR A 519 -16.24 12.16 39.58
CA TYR A 519 -14.86 11.81 39.27
C TYR A 519 -14.32 12.52 38.02
N PHE A 520 -15.13 12.61 36.97
CA PHE A 520 -14.71 13.19 35.70
C PHE A 520 -14.94 14.70 35.64
N ASP A 521 -14.02 15.41 34.99
CA ASP A 521 -14.22 16.79 34.56
C ASP A 521 -15.28 16.79 33.44
N THR A 522 -16.44 17.39 33.72
CA THR A 522 -17.57 17.44 32.79
C THR A 522 -17.29 18.28 31.54
N THR A 523 -16.20 19.05 31.53
CA THR A 523 -15.72 19.74 30.32
C THR A 523 -15.02 18.80 29.34
N PHE A 524 -14.54 17.64 29.81
CA PHE A 524 -13.88 16.60 29.02
C PHE A 524 -14.80 15.43 28.71
N ILE A 525 -15.62 15.01 29.67
CA ILE A 525 -16.47 13.83 29.57
C ILE A 525 -17.93 14.20 29.81
N LYS A 526 -18.80 13.88 28.85
CA LYS A 526 -20.25 13.95 29.01
C LYS A 526 -20.69 12.77 29.86
N THR A 527 -20.78 12.95 31.17
CA THR A 527 -21.03 11.89 32.15
C THR A 527 -22.39 11.19 32.02
N ASP A 528 -23.33 11.76 31.25
CA ASP A 528 -24.63 11.15 30.98
C ASP A 528 -24.60 10.21 29.75
N SER A 529 -23.88 10.58 28.68
CA SER A 529 -23.71 9.73 27.51
C SER A 529 -22.50 8.78 27.60
N GLY A 530 -21.53 9.10 28.47
CA GLY A 530 -20.25 8.41 28.61
C GLY A 530 -19.26 8.74 27.49
N GLU A 531 -19.43 9.87 26.81
CA GLU A 531 -18.65 10.25 25.64
C GLU A 531 -17.63 11.35 25.96
N ILE A 532 -16.55 11.41 25.18
CA ILE A 532 -15.61 12.54 25.22
C ILE A 532 -16.29 13.74 24.54
N GLU A 533 -16.19 14.92 25.15
CA GLU A 533 -16.63 16.16 24.52
C GLU A 533 -15.89 16.38 23.19
N GLY A 534 -16.62 16.66 22.11
CA GLY A 534 -16.06 16.67 20.76
C GLY A 534 -14.88 17.63 20.60
N ALA A 535 -14.96 18.80 21.24
CA ALA A 535 -13.90 19.81 21.25
C ALA A 535 -12.65 19.38 22.05
N LYS A 536 -12.75 18.38 22.92
CA LYS A 536 -11.66 17.88 23.78
C LYS A 536 -10.98 16.63 23.25
N ILE A 537 -11.47 16.03 22.16
CA ILE A 537 -10.84 14.88 21.51
C ILE A 537 -9.38 15.17 21.15
N THR A 538 -9.08 16.40 20.70
CA THR A 538 -7.71 16.81 20.35
C THR A 538 -6.75 16.72 21.54
N ASN A 539 -7.23 16.98 22.76
CA ASN A 539 -6.42 16.90 23.97
C ASN A 539 -6.07 15.45 24.34
N ILE A 540 -7.00 14.52 24.16
CA ILE A 540 -6.77 13.09 24.38
C ILE A 540 -5.84 12.54 23.31
N ALA A 541 -6.03 12.96 22.05
CA ALA A 541 -5.14 12.60 20.96
C ALA A 541 -3.69 13.09 21.19
N ASP A 542 -3.50 14.29 21.75
CA ASP A 542 -2.17 14.79 22.12
C ASP A 542 -1.52 13.95 23.23
N VAL A 543 -2.28 13.48 24.23
CA VAL A 543 -1.77 12.58 25.27
C VAL A 543 -1.27 11.29 24.64
N ILE A 544 -2.06 10.65 23.78
CA ILE A 544 -1.67 9.39 23.11
C ILE A 544 -0.44 9.63 22.22
N LYS A 545 -0.46 10.66 21.37
CA LYS A 545 0.66 11.04 20.51
C LYS A 545 1.97 11.23 21.29
N SER A 546 1.92 11.86 22.46
CA SER A 546 3.12 12.10 23.27
C SER A 546 3.81 10.80 23.72
N GLN A 547 3.02 9.74 23.97
CA GLN A 547 3.53 8.43 24.38
C GLN A 547 4.08 7.62 23.19
N LEU A 548 3.72 7.99 21.96
CA LEU A 548 4.23 7.39 20.71
C LEU A 548 5.44 8.14 20.14
N GLY A 549 6.04 9.06 20.91
CA GLY A 549 7.05 9.99 20.42
C GLY A 549 8.27 9.32 19.78
N THR A 550 8.71 8.16 20.27
CA THR A 550 9.87 7.44 19.71
C THR A 550 9.59 6.91 18.31
N ASP A 551 8.44 6.27 18.10
CA ASP A 551 8.06 5.71 16.80
C ASP A 551 7.77 6.83 15.78
N ILE A 552 7.14 7.92 16.23
CA ILE A 552 6.91 9.13 15.44
C ILE A 552 8.24 9.78 15.02
N ASP A 553 9.20 9.87 15.94
CA ASP A 553 10.51 10.47 15.69
C ASP A 553 11.33 9.65 14.68
N ASN A 554 11.37 8.33 14.85
CA ASN A 554 12.05 7.43 13.92
C ASN A 554 11.46 7.53 12.50
N ALA A 555 10.13 7.50 12.39
CA ALA A 555 9.44 7.61 11.11
C ALA A 555 9.67 8.97 10.44
N GLY A 556 9.42 10.08 11.16
CA GLY A 556 9.60 11.42 10.62
C GLY A 556 11.06 11.73 10.21
N LYS A 557 12.05 11.25 10.97
CA LYS A 557 13.47 11.37 10.62
C LYS A 557 13.84 10.56 9.37
N LEU A 558 13.25 9.39 9.17
CA LEU A 558 13.45 8.62 7.94
C LEU A 558 12.90 9.38 6.73
N VAL A 559 11.65 9.84 6.81
CA VAL A 559 11.02 10.63 5.74
C VAL A 559 11.89 11.84 5.39
N LYS A 560 12.34 12.59 6.40
CA LYS A 560 13.20 13.77 6.20
C LYS A 560 14.49 13.42 5.45
N ARG A 561 15.15 12.33 5.84
CA ARG A 561 16.40 11.87 5.21
C ARG A 561 16.20 11.42 3.77
N MET A 562 15.05 10.84 3.45
CA MET A 562 14.74 10.36 2.10
C MET A 562 14.21 11.46 1.19
N ILE A 563 13.55 12.49 1.71
CA ILE A 563 13.10 13.63 0.88
C ILE A 563 14.28 14.51 0.45
N ASP A 564 15.29 14.67 1.31
CA ASP A 564 16.53 15.39 1.01
C ASP A 564 17.74 14.41 1.06
N PRO A 565 17.90 13.53 0.06
CA PRO A 565 19.03 12.62 0.01
C PRO A 565 20.34 13.39 -0.22
N GLU A 566 21.44 12.90 0.36
CA GLU A 566 22.79 13.40 0.08
C GLU A 566 23.25 13.08 -1.37
N ASP A 567 22.57 12.13 -2.02
CA ASP A 567 22.81 11.67 -3.39
C ASP A 567 21.98 12.46 -4.42
N ASP A 568 22.65 13.18 -5.33
CA ASP A 568 22.03 14.04 -6.34
C ASP A 568 21.18 13.27 -7.37
N GLU A 569 21.43 11.96 -7.62
CA GLU A 569 20.67 11.19 -8.61
C GLU A 569 19.22 10.89 -8.20
N ARG A 570 18.89 11.01 -6.90
CA ARG A 570 17.57 10.72 -6.33
C ARG A 570 16.76 11.97 -6.00
N LYS A 571 17.41 13.13 -6.06
CA LYS A 571 16.86 14.41 -5.63
C LYS A 571 15.77 14.89 -6.61
N GLY A 572 14.59 15.23 -6.06
CA GLY A 572 13.49 15.81 -6.84
C GLY A 572 12.61 14.82 -7.61
N LYS A 573 12.76 13.51 -7.37
CA LYS A 573 11.93 12.47 -7.99
C LYS A 573 10.61 12.29 -7.24
N ILE A 574 9.49 12.45 -7.94
CA ILE A 574 8.10 12.18 -7.51
C ILE A 574 7.98 10.82 -6.82
N GLN A 575 8.45 9.76 -7.48
CA GLN A 575 8.40 8.39 -6.98
C GLN A 575 9.22 8.28 -5.67
N HIS A 576 10.34 8.98 -5.58
CA HIS A 576 11.18 8.98 -4.39
C HIS A 576 10.49 9.68 -3.21
N HIS A 577 9.84 10.82 -3.43
CA HIS A 577 9.08 11.52 -2.39
C HIS A 577 7.90 10.69 -1.86
N MET A 578 7.19 9.97 -2.73
CA MET A 578 6.11 9.07 -2.29
C MET A 578 6.64 7.85 -1.55
N THR A 579 7.76 7.26 -2.02
CA THR A 579 8.44 6.14 -1.35
C THR A 579 8.93 6.55 0.04
N ALA A 580 9.44 7.77 0.20
CA ALA A 580 9.87 8.29 1.49
C ALA A 580 8.73 8.29 2.53
N VAL A 581 7.54 8.74 2.13
CA VAL A 581 6.35 8.74 3.01
C VAL A 581 5.89 7.31 3.31
N GLU A 582 5.83 6.46 2.29
CA GLU A 582 5.41 5.06 2.42
C GLU A 582 6.30 4.29 3.42
N GLU A 583 7.62 4.38 3.27
CA GLU A 583 8.61 3.76 4.16
C GLU A 583 8.56 4.37 5.57
N GLY A 584 8.36 5.68 5.68
CA GLY A 584 8.13 6.35 6.96
C GLY A 584 6.94 5.78 7.72
N ILE A 585 5.82 5.56 7.03
CA ILE A 585 4.62 4.95 7.60
C ILE A 585 4.88 3.49 7.97
N ARG A 586 5.60 2.71 7.14
CA ARG A 586 5.97 1.32 7.47
C ARG A 586 6.86 1.22 8.70
N ILE A 587 7.81 2.13 8.87
CA ILE A 587 8.64 2.21 10.08
C ILE A 587 7.79 2.51 11.30
N PHE A 588 6.85 3.46 11.21
CA PHE A 588 5.93 3.76 12.31
C PHE A 588 5.10 2.52 12.70
N VAL A 589 4.51 1.83 11.71
CA VAL A 589 3.76 0.59 11.92
C VAL A 589 4.64 -0.48 12.55
N SER A 590 5.86 -0.69 12.03
CA SER A 590 6.78 -1.70 12.54
C SER A 590 7.23 -1.41 13.97
N GLY A 591 7.44 -0.14 14.33
CA GLY A 591 7.75 0.30 15.68
C GLY A 591 6.63 -0.05 16.66
N LEU A 592 5.39 0.28 16.30
CA LEU A 592 4.22 -0.11 17.07
C LEU A 592 4.07 -1.64 17.12
N GLU A 593 4.21 -2.36 16.00
CA GLU A 593 4.14 -3.81 15.92
C GLU A 593 5.19 -4.54 16.77
N ALA A 594 6.41 -4.00 16.86
CA ALA A 594 7.46 -4.55 17.70
C ALA A 594 7.09 -4.52 19.19
N ILE A 595 6.27 -3.55 19.61
CA ILE A 595 5.69 -3.50 20.97
C ILE A 595 4.74 -4.69 21.21
N TYR A 596 4.10 -5.23 20.15
CA TYR A 596 3.27 -6.44 20.24
C TYR A 596 4.10 -7.74 20.26
N LYS A 597 5.33 -7.75 19.73
CA LYS A 597 6.10 -8.97 19.44
C LYS A 597 7.27 -9.27 20.40
N LYS A 598 7.48 -8.51 21.49
CA LYS A 598 8.67 -8.67 22.36
C LYS A 598 8.68 -10.03 23.09
N GLN A 599 9.40 -11.00 22.53
CA GLN A 599 9.64 -12.32 23.13
C GLN A 599 10.81 -12.28 24.11
N VAL A 600 10.62 -12.86 25.29
CA VAL A 600 11.71 -13.28 26.19
C VAL A 600 11.59 -14.79 26.36
N GLY A 601 12.55 -15.54 25.80
CA GLY A 601 12.66 -16.99 26.04
C GLY A 601 11.56 -17.89 25.45
N GLY A 602 10.95 -17.53 24.31
CA GLY A 602 9.97 -18.37 23.62
C GLY A 602 8.55 -18.36 24.22
N VAL A 603 8.29 -17.50 25.21
CA VAL A 603 6.95 -17.20 25.72
C VAL A 603 6.59 -15.77 25.34
N THR A 604 5.41 -15.57 24.72
CA THR A 604 4.88 -14.25 24.38
C THR A 604 4.48 -13.52 25.66
N THR A 605 5.40 -12.81 26.29
CA THR A 605 5.06 -11.93 27.41
C THR A 605 4.47 -10.64 26.88
N SER A 606 3.15 -10.52 27.01
CA SER A 606 2.27 -9.40 26.71
C SER A 606 2.64 -8.05 27.40
N THR A 607 3.81 -7.93 28.01
CA THR A 607 4.12 -6.88 28.98
C THR A 607 4.31 -5.51 28.34
N ALA A 608 4.94 -5.38 27.17
CA ALA A 608 5.27 -4.08 26.59
C ALA A 608 4.02 -3.30 26.12
N MET A 609 3.09 -3.96 25.42
CA MET A 609 1.82 -3.36 25.03
C MET A 609 0.95 -3.03 26.25
N TYR A 610 0.94 -3.93 27.24
CA TYR A 610 0.24 -3.65 28.50
C TYR A 610 0.81 -2.42 29.19
N THR A 611 2.13 -2.30 29.31
CA THR A 611 2.80 -1.13 29.93
C THR A 611 2.55 0.16 29.16
N LEU A 612 2.63 0.16 27.83
CA LEU A 612 2.34 1.36 27.03
C LEU A 612 0.87 1.77 27.18
N SER A 613 -0.05 0.82 27.08
CA SER A 613 -1.48 1.09 27.19
C SER A 613 -1.88 1.56 28.59
N ASP A 614 -1.24 1.01 29.62
CA ASP A 614 -1.40 1.39 31.02
C ASP A 614 -0.89 2.83 31.27
N THR A 615 0.31 3.14 30.76
CA THR A 615 0.89 4.49 30.83
C THR A 615 -0.02 5.52 30.18
N ILE A 616 -0.49 5.25 28.94
CA ILE A 616 -1.41 6.12 28.23
C ILE A 616 -2.73 6.26 29.00
N ALA A 617 -3.29 5.16 29.51
CA ALA A 617 -4.53 5.20 30.29
C ALA A 617 -4.38 6.06 31.55
N GLY A 618 -3.28 5.92 32.29
CA GLY A 618 -2.98 6.76 33.45
C GLY A 618 -2.88 8.24 33.11
N GLU A 619 -2.19 8.60 32.02
CA GLU A 619 -2.10 9.99 31.56
C GLU A 619 -3.45 10.55 31.08
N ILE A 620 -4.27 9.74 30.41
CA ILE A 620 -5.64 10.11 30.05
C ILE A 620 -6.46 10.35 31.32
N THR A 621 -6.40 9.45 32.30
CA THR A 621 -7.11 9.59 33.57
C THR A 621 -6.73 10.88 34.28
N LYS A 622 -5.44 11.22 34.38
CA LYS A 622 -4.98 12.51 34.93
C LYS A 622 -5.58 13.71 34.19
N LYS A 623 -5.78 13.59 32.87
CA LYS A 623 -6.32 14.66 32.04
C LYS A 623 -7.83 14.85 32.20
N VAL A 624 -8.58 13.76 32.35
CA VAL A 624 -10.06 13.77 32.39
C VAL A 624 -10.64 13.81 33.81
N LYS A 625 -9.81 13.64 34.83
CA LYS A 625 -10.23 13.69 36.24
C LYS A 625 -10.53 15.13 36.69
N SER A 626 -11.60 15.30 37.45
CA SER A 626 -11.97 16.57 38.07
C SER A 626 -10.90 17.06 39.04
N LYS A 627 -10.49 18.32 38.91
CA LYS A 627 -9.50 18.97 39.81
C LYS A 627 -9.98 19.10 41.26
N LEU A 628 -11.28 18.97 41.50
CA LEU A 628 -11.89 19.06 42.83
C LEU A 628 -11.92 17.70 43.55
N ASN A 629 -11.48 16.63 42.89
CA ASN A 629 -11.61 15.27 43.39
C ASN A 629 -10.25 14.66 43.78
N ASN A 630 -10.04 14.37 45.07
CA ASN A 630 -8.80 13.75 45.58
C ASN A 630 -8.82 12.21 45.57
N LYS A 631 -9.85 11.57 45.01
CA LYS A 631 -9.98 10.11 45.00
C LYS A 631 -8.94 9.45 44.09
N PRO A 632 -8.42 8.26 44.45
CA PRO A 632 -7.48 7.54 43.62
C PRO A 632 -8.12 7.10 42.29
N PRO A 633 -7.33 6.84 41.24
CA PRO A 633 -7.83 6.16 40.05
C PRO A 633 -8.43 4.79 40.36
N ILE A 634 -9.48 4.42 39.63
CA ILE A 634 -10.14 3.11 39.76
C ILE A 634 -10.52 2.57 38.38
N HIS A 635 -10.64 1.26 38.26
CA HIS A 635 -10.98 0.57 37.01
C HIS A 635 -10.07 0.94 35.83
N GLU A 636 -8.79 1.27 36.07
CA GLU A 636 -7.84 1.67 35.03
C GLU A 636 -7.65 0.59 33.95
N HIS A 637 -7.80 -0.70 34.31
CA HIS A 637 -7.80 -1.81 33.36
C HIS A 637 -8.90 -1.69 32.28
N VAL A 638 -10.01 -1.03 32.57
CA VAL A 638 -11.10 -0.81 31.60
C VAL A 638 -10.70 0.27 30.58
N LEU A 639 -10.07 1.36 31.05
CA LEU A 639 -9.53 2.39 30.17
C LEU A 639 -8.33 1.87 29.37
N GLN A 640 -7.48 1.05 29.98
CA GLN A 640 -6.36 0.37 29.31
C GLN A 640 -6.86 -0.46 28.13
N ALA A 641 -7.96 -1.20 28.27
CA ALA A 641 -8.55 -1.96 27.16
C ALA A 641 -9.05 -1.04 26.02
N ALA A 642 -9.56 0.16 26.34
CA ALA A 642 -9.92 1.16 25.33
C ALA A 642 -8.68 1.69 24.59
N VAL A 643 -7.59 1.94 25.32
CA VAL A 643 -6.31 2.38 24.75
C VAL A 643 -5.71 1.31 23.83
N GLN A 644 -5.74 0.04 24.22
CA GLN A 644 -5.29 -1.06 23.37
C GLN A 644 -6.06 -1.08 22.04
N ALA A 645 -7.39 -0.90 22.10
CA ALA A 645 -8.22 -0.82 20.90
C ALA A 645 -7.80 0.36 20.00
N ILE A 646 -7.52 1.53 20.57
CA ILE A 646 -7.04 2.70 19.81
C ILE A 646 -5.71 2.39 19.09
N LEU A 647 -4.75 1.79 19.79
CA LEU A 647 -3.44 1.45 19.21
C LEU A 647 -3.56 0.43 18.08
N HIS A 648 -4.38 -0.60 18.23
CA HIS A 648 -4.65 -1.56 17.16
C HIS A 648 -5.27 -0.90 15.93
N ARG A 649 -6.26 -0.01 16.12
CA ARG A 649 -6.87 0.74 15.01
C ARG A 649 -5.88 1.67 14.33
N LEU A 650 -4.97 2.27 15.09
CA LEU A 650 -3.92 3.15 14.57
C LEU A 650 -2.96 2.39 13.66
N VAL A 651 -2.48 1.21 14.07
CA VAL A 651 -1.64 0.33 13.23
C VAL A 651 -2.37 -0.04 11.94
N GLY A 652 -3.64 -0.45 12.02
CA GLY A 652 -4.44 -0.80 10.84
C GLY A 652 -4.58 0.38 9.85
N ARG A 653 -4.92 1.57 10.36
CA ARG A 653 -5.09 2.78 9.53
C ARG A 653 -3.78 3.23 8.88
N ALA A 654 -2.67 3.19 9.60
CA ALA A 654 -1.35 3.49 9.05
C ALA A 654 -0.91 2.45 8.00
N SER A 655 -1.14 1.17 8.25
CA SER A 655 -0.82 0.09 7.30
C SER A 655 -1.59 0.20 5.98
N GLN A 656 -2.87 0.58 6.05
CA GLN A 656 -3.69 0.86 4.87
C GLN A 656 -3.10 2.03 4.07
N ALA A 657 -2.77 3.14 4.73
CA ALA A 657 -2.19 4.29 4.06
C ALA A 657 -0.86 3.96 3.34
N ALA A 658 0.00 3.13 3.94
CA ALA A 658 1.21 2.66 3.27
C ALA A 658 0.89 1.77 2.05
N SER A 659 -0.12 0.91 2.14
CA SER A 659 -0.54 0.02 1.04
C SER A 659 -1.13 0.81 -0.13
N ASP A 660 -1.91 1.85 0.15
CA ASP A 660 -2.46 2.75 -0.87
C ASP A 660 -1.33 3.49 -1.62
N LEU A 661 -0.26 3.87 -0.92
CA LEU A 661 0.93 4.47 -1.53
C LEU A 661 1.73 3.46 -2.36
N ASP A 662 1.94 2.23 -1.87
CA ASP A 662 2.59 1.16 -2.64
C ASP A 662 1.86 0.89 -3.97
N TRP A 663 0.53 0.96 -3.98
CA TRP A 663 -0.25 0.83 -5.22
C TRP A 663 0.01 1.96 -6.23
N LEU A 664 0.26 3.18 -5.77
CA LEU A 664 0.59 4.33 -6.63
C LEU A 664 2.03 4.26 -7.16
N ILE A 665 2.95 3.74 -6.35
CA ILE A 665 4.40 3.75 -6.61
C ILE A 665 4.84 2.52 -7.44
N GLY A 666 4.20 1.37 -7.23
CA GLY A 666 4.77 0.10 -7.66
C GLY A 666 4.77 -0.16 -9.18
N ASP A 667 5.61 -1.11 -9.58
CA ASP A 667 5.93 -1.44 -10.98
C ASP A 667 5.11 -2.60 -11.58
N ARG A 668 4.13 -3.14 -10.86
CA ARG A 668 3.29 -4.26 -11.34
C ARG A 668 2.32 -3.79 -12.44
N GLU A 669 1.84 -4.72 -13.28
CA GLU A 669 0.94 -4.42 -14.42
C GLU A 669 -0.35 -3.69 -14.04
N ASN A 670 -0.82 -3.82 -12.78
CA ASN A 670 -2.05 -3.21 -12.28
C ASN A 670 -1.84 -1.97 -11.38
N GLN A 671 -0.63 -1.42 -11.33
CA GLN A 671 -0.27 -0.25 -10.53
C GLN A 671 -0.10 1.01 -11.42
N ILE A 672 -0.23 2.20 -10.85
CA ILE A 672 -0.27 3.47 -11.60
C ILE A 672 1.10 3.90 -12.17
N LYS A 673 2.21 3.41 -11.60
CA LYS A 673 3.60 3.71 -12.03
C LYS A 673 3.86 5.21 -12.13
N ILE A 674 3.71 5.93 -11.02
CA ILE A 674 3.86 7.39 -10.98
C ILE A 674 5.23 7.90 -11.50
N GLY A 675 6.28 7.08 -11.46
CA GLY A 675 7.59 7.37 -12.05
C GLY A 675 7.55 7.67 -13.57
N ASN A 676 6.51 7.23 -14.28
CA ASN A 676 6.33 7.56 -15.70
C ASN A 676 6.15 9.08 -15.95
N VAL A 677 5.65 9.82 -14.95
CA VAL A 677 5.52 11.29 -15.05
C VAL A 677 6.91 11.95 -15.09
N GLU A 678 7.87 11.45 -14.31
CA GLU A 678 9.25 11.94 -14.34
C GLU A 678 9.92 11.64 -15.68
N GLU A 679 9.71 10.42 -16.21
CA GLU A 679 10.25 10.03 -17.50
C GLU A 679 9.64 10.86 -18.65
N ALA A 680 8.36 11.24 -18.54
CA ALA A 680 7.72 12.16 -19.48
C ALA A 680 8.34 13.56 -19.42
N ILE A 681 8.53 14.14 -18.22
CA ILE A 681 9.20 15.44 -18.04
C ILE A 681 10.61 15.40 -18.65
N ARG A 682 11.38 14.34 -18.38
CA ARG A 682 12.73 14.16 -18.92
C ARG A 682 12.75 14.11 -20.44
N LYS A 683 11.83 13.34 -21.05
CA LYS A 683 11.71 13.25 -22.51
C LYS A 683 11.27 14.56 -23.15
N ILE A 684 10.41 15.34 -22.50
CA ILE A 684 9.98 16.65 -22.98
C ILE A 684 11.16 17.65 -22.93
N ASN A 685 11.95 17.65 -21.87
CA ASN A 685 13.15 18.50 -21.77
C ASN A 685 14.21 18.12 -22.84
N ASP A 686 14.39 16.82 -23.12
CA ASP A 686 15.29 16.34 -24.18
C ASP A 686 14.91 16.86 -25.58
N ILE A 687 13.63 17.19 -25.83
CA ILE A 687 13.20 17.83 -27.08
C ILE A 687 13.79 19.24 -27.19
N SER A 688 13.75 20.03 -26.12
CA SER A 688 14.35 21.37 -26.08
C SER A 688 15.86 21.32 -26.26
N ASP A 689 16.52 20.37 -25.58
CA ASP A 689 17.96 20.16 -25.69
C ASP A 689 18.36 19.77 -27.13
N LYS A 690 17.61 18.89 -27.80
CA LYS A 690 17.88 18.51 -29.20
C LYS A 690 17.71 19.66 -30.19
N LEU A 691 16.80 20.60 -29.91
CA LEU A 691 16.57 21.80 -30.74
C LEU A 691 17.65 22.88 -30.56
N THR A 692 18.26 22.95 -29.38
CA THR A 692 19.42 23.82 -29.11
C THR A 692 20.75 23.15 -29.50
N THR A 693 20.77 21.82 -29.61
CA THR A 693 21.92 21.01 -30.00
C THR A 693 21.77 20.40 -31.40
N THR A 694 22.02 19.10 -31.61
CA THR A 694 22.04 18.44 -32.94
C THR A 694 20.76 17.62 -33.05
N PRO A 695 19.69 18.11 -33.70
CA PRO A 695 19.65 18.57 -35.11
C PRO A 695 19.43 20.08 -35.34
N GLY A 696 19.04 20.85 -34.32
CA GLY A 696 18.68 22.27 -34.51
C GLY A 696 19.86 23.17 -34.93
N ASN A 697 21.09 22.81 -34.57
CA ASN A 697 22.31 23.45 -35.07
C ASN A 697 22.66 23.07 -36.50
N GLU A 698 22.23 21.89 -36.98
CA GLU A 698 22.48 21.50 -38.37
C GLU A 698 21.64 22.33 -39.34
N ILE A 699 20.40 22.66 -38.96
CA ILE A 699 19.53 23.55 -39.74
C ILE A 699 20.16 24.96 -39.83
N THR A 700 20.66 25.49 -38.71
CA THR A 700 21.35 26.78 -38.69
C THR A 700 22.62 26.74 -39.56
N LYS A 701 23.43 25.67 -39.47
CA LYS A 701 24.62 25.49 -40.34
C LYS A 701 24.26 25.39 -41.82
N ALA A 702 23.19 24.66 -42.17
CA ALA A 702 22.73 24.55 -43.55
C ALA A 702 22.28 25.91 -44.10
N LEU A 703 21.56 26.70 -43.31
CA LEU A 703 21.16 28.06 -43.69
C LEU A 703 22.37 28.98 -43.90
N SER A 704 23.36 28.92 -43.00
CA SER A 704 24.62 29.67 -43.16
C SER A 704 25.38 29.27 -44.42
N PHE A 705 25.40 27.98 -44.76
CA PHE A 705 26.04 27.48 -45.97
C PHE A 705 25.34 28.00 -47.24
N VAL A 706 24.01 27.89 -47.31
CA VAL A 706 23.24 28.41 -48.46
C VAL A 706 23.45 29.93 -48.60
N LYS A 707 23.47 30.66 -47.48
CA LYS A 707 23.75 32.10 -47.49
C LYS A 707 25.14 32.42 -48.06
N GLN A 708 26.15 31.65 -47.68
CA GLN A 708 27.51 31.83 -48.20
C GLN A 708 27.58 31.64 -49.73
N GLU A 709 26.85 30.66 -50.26
CA GLU A 709 26.77 30.44 -51.71
C GLU A 709 26.01 31.57 -52.43
N ILE A 710 24.94 32.10 -51.83
CA ILE A 710 24.26 33.30 -52.33
C ILE A 710 25.23 34.48 -52.35
N ASP A 711 25.98 34.75 -51.29
CA ASP A 711 26.90 35.89 -51.26
C ASP A 711 28.02 35.79 -52.32
N LYS A 712 28.51 34.58 -52.59
CA LYS A 712 29.46 34.33 -53.69
C LYS A 712 28.84 34.65 -55.06
N LEU A 713 27.60 34.21 -55.28
CA LEU A 713 26.90 34.44 -56.54
C LEU A 713 26.54 35.93 -56.73
N ASP A 714 26.17 36.63 -55.66
CA ASP A 714 25.91 38.07 -55.67
C ASP A 714 27.16 38.87 -56.05
N ALA A 715 28.30 38.53 -55.45
CA ALA A 715 29.58 39.13 -55.80
C ALA A 715 29.95 38.87 -57.28
N ALA A 716 29.69 37.65 -57.79
CA ALA A 716 29.95 37.30 -59.18
C ALA A 716 29.05 38.07 -60.16
N LEU A 717 27.75 38.21 -59.87
CA LEU A 717 26.81 38.99 -60.68
C LEU A 717 27.21 40.46 -60.73
N ASN A 718 27.55 41.05 -59.58
CA ASN A 718 27.97 42.44 -59.48
C ASN A 718 29.31 42.70 -60.19
N ASN A 719 30.30 41.81 -60.05
CA ASN A 719 31.57 41.88 -60.77
C ASN A 719 31.39 41.67 -62.28
N GLY A 720 30.49 40.79 -62.71
CA GLY A 720 30.15 40.59 -64.12
C GLY A 720 29.55 41.84 -64.78
N MET A 721 28.83 42.68 -64.03
CA MET A 721 28.39 44.01 -64.47
C MET A 721 29.55 45.01 -64.58
N THR A 722 30.51 44.99 -63.65
CA THR A 722 31.59 45.99 -63.59
C THR A 722 32.73 45.69 -64.56
N VAL A 723 33.13 44.42 -64.70
CA VAL A 723 34.17 43.98 -65.64
C VAL A 723 33.73 44.19 -67.09
N ASN A 724 32.46 43.98 -67.40
CA ASN A 724 31.89 44.35 -68.71
C ASN A 724 31.86 45.86 -68.96
N LEU A 725 31.92 46.71 -67.93
CA LEU A 725 32.01 48.17 -68.12
C LEU A 725 33.45 48.64 -68.30
N GLN A 726 34.44 47.98 -67.68
CA GLN A 726 35.85 48.38 -67.71
C GLN A 726 36.69 47.75 -68.83
N MET A 727 36.52 46.45 -69.16
CA MET A 727 37.21 45.86 -70.32
C MET A 727 36.74 46.47 -71.65
N ILE A 728 35.54 47.06 -71.65
CA ILE A 728 34.93 47.66 -72.84
C ILE A 728 35.32 49.15 -72.96
N SER A 729 35.69 49.85 -71.89
CA SER A 729 36.09 51.27 -71.96
C SER A 729 37.57 51.50 -72.29
N HIS A 730 38.42 50.47 -72.18
CA HIS A 730 39.85 50.53 -72.48
C HIS A 730 40.26 49.45 -73.47
N GLU A 731 39.88 49.64 -74.73
CA GLU A 731 40.76 49.30 -75.84
C GLU A 731 40.41 50.22 -77.01
N SER A 732 41.30 51.18 -77.21
CA SER A 732 41.32 52.13 -78.31
C SER A 732 41.40 51.40 -79.65
N LEU A 733 40.33 51.51 -80.46
CA LEU A 733 40.31 51.21 -81.89
C LEU A 733 40.08 52.49 -82.68
#